data_AF-A0A175VTZ3-F1
#
_entry.id   AF-A0A175VTZ3-F1
#
_cell.length_a   1.000
_cell.length_b   1.000
_cell.length_c   1.000
_cell.angle_alpha   90.00
_cell.angle_beta   90.00
_cell.angle_gamma   90.00
#
_symmetry.space_group_name_H-M   'P 1'
#
loop_
_entity.id
_entity.type
_entity.pdbx_description
1 polymer ?
#
loop_
_entity_poly.entity_id
_entity_poly.type
_entity_poly.pdbx_seq_one_letter_code
_entity_poly.pdbx_strand_id
1 'polypeptide(L)'
;MGAYVSTENCVAHYGITPNCTVIRSSDGLNALVLGESTPGTFQADPDIAGIGVLGAFISVTVFALLMSIASMLWWSTKNIFKPDMRLAREEKELKNWKFSVSCILESLIATCSDQQVFTGGAYAITLRYAKACTVSAYHYNVVANILLVTCATHLMAVTVSRHYWEHVYVGVLRITVTTLVYIITGVLLSNQGSTSLGFPTEIPLATETYSLMLLPAACFQSGRSSFRAEIGKALQAGSLRAFFGGQIHGWTNFLIMFLFYLIAVFISLGRLIRRGTDPDCRRYKFVKSLENTFPPLFRAKRFFYILFGIYLAAGIGISCWTVITAGLYVFELRQWVDRSGWIHQSRNTNPENDPSTFGQLVPMLLMSLTIFTFLNTVSERVYARRALRHSRRAGPTIDTHNPQDDGLESGSGSGNYREKSEAVNIGIAIAESDSNSMPLAEIPLHNDNNPGGGGGSGASTRHNIPIATSSSSSRIHRSAHIDASRGEATITTAAADTQPSAHGSHSHSEAGTPYLPPLGSFSSPLIMNTSTNTNTNNSSSVGGGGGWQSPFGGAGWWQSPRLTAERTEDWSGTPSAPSRQQRRQQQRRRQQGLPGDDLSDLGLSSEANAAPPPVPRKSPSREFASQRGDSYSEGYGRADAVRRAEGYGGNGTEIELGLGGRVQ
;
A
#
# COMPACT_ATOMS: atom_id res chain seq x y z
N MET A 1 2.92 19.73 7.41
CA MET A 1 1.60 19.19 7.04
C MET A 1 0.69 19.45 8.22
N GLY A 2 -0.16 20.48 8.16
CA GLY A 2 -1.03 20.86 9.27
C GLY A 2 -1.95 19.71 9.68
N ALA A 3 -2.11 19.51 10.98
CA ALA A 3 -3.07 18.57 11.55
C ALA A 3 -4.50 18.99 11.15
N TYR A 4 -5.41 18.02 11.13
CA TYR A 4 -6.80 18.16 10.69
C TYR A 4 -7.52 19.33 11.38
N VAL A 5 -8.54 19.82 10.69
CA VAL A 5 -9.02 21.20 10.78
C VAL A 5 -9.88 21.37 12.02
N SER A 6 -9.44 22.20 12.96
CA SER A 6 -10.26 22.68 14.08
C SER A 6 -11.34 23.63 13.57
N THR A 7 -12.38 23.88 14.37
CA THR A 7 -13.37 24.94 14.09
C THR A 7 -12.70 26.28 13.73
N GLU A 8 -11.67 26.69 14.48
CA GLU A 8 -10.90 27.92 14.20
C GLU A 8 -10.23 27.87 12.82
N ASN A 9 -9.62 26.73 12.48
CA ASN A 9 -8.93 26.54 11.20
C ASN A 9 -9.94 26.46 10.03
N CYS A 10 -11.14 25.92 10.27
CA CYS A 10 -12.22 25.85 9.29
C CYS A 10 -12.72 27.25 8.93
N VAL A 11 -12.96 28.09 9.94
CA VAL A 11 -13.36 29.48 9.75
C VAL A 11 -12.25 30.26 9.06
N ALA A 12 -11.00 30.12 9.51
CA ALA A 12 -9.87 30.89 8.98
C ALA A 12 -9.49 30.54 7.54
N HIS A 13 -9.46 29.24 7.18
CA HIS A 13 -8.98 28.81 5.86
C HIS A 13 -10.09 28.58 4.83
N TYR A 14 -11.26 28.13 5.27
CA TYR A 14 -12.35 27.75 4.35
C TYR A 14 -13.55 28.71 4.45
N GLY A 15 -13.61 29.60 5.44
CA GLY A 15 -14.77 30.44 5.69
C GLY A 15 -16.02 29.65 6.12
N ILE A 16 -15.84 28.40 6.56
CA ILE A 16 -16.92 27.51 6.97
C ILE A 16 -16.92 27.45 8.50
N THR A 17 -18.05 27.82 9.12
CA THR A 17 -18.25 27.66 10.57
C THR A 17 -19.01 26.36 10.81
N PRO A 18 -18.37 25.27 11.27
CA PRO A 18 -19.07 24.02 11.54
C PRO A 18 -20.12 24.24 12.64
N ASN A 19 -21.35 23.80 12.40
CA ASN A 19 -22.42 23.88 13.39
C ASN A 19 -22.24 22.79 14.45
N CYS A 20 -21.73 23.18 15.62
CA CYS A 20 -21.47 22.30 16.76
C CYS A 20 -22.60 22.32 17.82
N THR A 21 -23.79 22.83 17.48
CA THR A 21 -24.90 22.93 18.45
C THR A 21 -25.54 21.58 18.74
N VAL A 22 -25.94 21.35 20.00
CA VAL A 22 -26.66 20.15 20.43
C VAL A 22 -27.92 20.62 21.14
N ILE A 23 -29.08 20.41 20.52
CA ILE A 23 -30.38 20.72 21.12
C ILE A 23 -30.95 19.42 21.63
N ARG A 24 -31.09 19.30 22.95
CA ARG A 24 -31.70 18.14 23.61
C ARG A 24 -33.21 18.35 23.77
N SER A 25 -33.95 17.24 23.77
CA SER A 25 -35.35 17.20 24.17
C SER A 25 -35.51 17.71 25.61
N SER A 26 -36.72 18.12 25.98
CA SER A 26 -37.10 18.53 27.35
C SER A 26 -36.67 17.50 28.39
N ASP A 27 -36.71 16.22 28.02
CA ASP A 27 -36.41 15.09 28.91
C ASP A 27 -34.90 14.91 29.13
N GLY A 28 -34.06 15.62 28.38
CA GLY A 28 -32.59 15.49 28.40
C GLY A 28 -32.06 14.19 27.82
N LEU A 29 -32.92 13.21 27.54
CA LEU A 29 -32.58 11.85 27.11
C LEU A 29 -32.43 11.67 25.59
N ASN A 30 -32.92 12.61 24.78
CA ASN A 30 -32.86 12.51 23.31
C ASN A 30 -32.29 13.81 22.74
N ALA A 31 -31.45 13.73 21.70
CA ALA A 31 -31.07 14.91 20.92
C ALA A 31 -32.11 15.17 19.82
N LEU A 32 -32.70 16.37 19.81
CA LEU A 32 -33.62 16.81 18.75
C LEU A 32 -32.83 17.29 17.53
N VAL A 33 -31.71 17.98 17.76
CA VAL A 33 -30.85 18.53 16.70
C VAL A 33 -29.39 18.34 17.08
N LEU A 34 -28.61 17.81 16.13
CA LEU A 34 -27.16 17.65 16.21
C LEU A 34 -26.52 18.41 15.04
N GLY A 35 -26.05 19.62 15.31
CA GLY A 35 -25.53 20.53 14.30
C GLY A 35 -26.64 20.92 13.33
N GLU A 36 -26.51 20.51 12.07
CA GLU A 36 -27.52 20.74 11.01
C GLU A 36 -28.44 19.53 10.80
N SER A 37 -28.18 18.42 11.50
CA SER A 37 -28.94 17.19 11.32
C SER A 37 -30.03 17.04 12.38
N THR A 38 -31.18 16.57 11.93
CA THR A 38 -32.30 16.04 12.72
C THR A 38 -32.47 14.56 12.37
N PRO A 39 -33.20 13.76 13.16
CA PRO A 39 -33.47 12.37 12.81
C PRO A 39 -34.03 12.26 11.38
N GLY A 40 -33.40 11.42 10.54
CA GLY A 40 -33.74 11.24 9.12
C GLY A 40 -33.14 12.25 8.15
N THR A 41 -32.34 13.22 8.60
CA THR A 41 -31.72 14.25 7.73
C THR A 41 -30.19 14.22 7.73
N PHE A 42 -29.55 13.29 8.45
CA PHE A 42 -28.09 13.16 8.42
C PHE A 42 -27.62 12.68 7.04
N GLN A 43 -26.70 13.42 6.44
CA GLN A 43 -26.19 13.13 5.10
C GLN A 43 -25.23 11.92 5.14
N ALA A 44 -25.66 10.82 4.51
CA ALA A 44 -24.80 9.67 4.24
C ALA A 44 -23.64 10.03 3.30
N ASP A 45 -22.46 9.45 3.54
CA ASP A 45 -21.31 9.53 2.62
C ASP A 45 -20.89 8.12 2.16
N PRO A 46 -21.58 7.57 1.14
CA PRO A 46 -21.32 6.21 0.64
C PRO A 46 -19.90 6.07 0.06
N ASP A 47 -19.23 7.16 -0.28
CA ASP A 47 -17.84 7.12 -0.77
C ASP A 47 -16.84 6.98 0.38
N ILE A 48 -17.25 7.21 1.64
CA ILE A 48 -16.42 7.04 2.83
C ILE A 48 -16.82 5.77 3.61
N ALA A 49 -18.11 5.64 3.92
CA ALA A 49 -18.66 4.57 4.75
C ALA A 49 -19.50 3.55 3.97
N GLY A 50 -19.42 3.56 2.64
CA GLY A 50 -20.10 2.58 1.80
C GLY A 50 -19.62 1.15 2.04
N ILE A 51 -20.56 0.21 2.03
CA ILE A 51 -20.27 -1.22 2.19
C ILE A 51 -19.30 -1.73 1.11
N GLY A 52 -19.36 -1.19 -0.10
CA GLY A 52 -18.50 -1.55 -1.21
C GLY A 52 -17.03 -1.15 -0.99
N VAL A 53 -16.80 0.07 -0.47
CA VAL A 53 -15.46 0.52 -0.06
C VAL A 53 -14.89 -0.42 0.99
N LEU A 54 -15.67 -0.67 2.05
CA LEU A 54 -15.23 -1.51 3.17
C LEU A 54 -14.96 -2.93 2.74
N GLY A 55 -15.84 -3.50 1.93
CA GLY A 55 -15.66 -4.82 1.34
C GLY A 55 -14.36 -4.91 0.54
N ALA A 56 -14.05 -3.91 -0.28
CA ALA A 56 -12.81 -3.89 -1.06
C ALA A 56 -11.55 -3.83 -0.16
N PHE A 57 -11.49 -2.90 0.80
CA PHE A 57 -10.34 -2.78 1.72
C PHE A 57 -10.14 -4.06 2.56
N ILE A 58 -11.21 -4.59 3.16
CA ILE A 58 -11.13 -5.78 4.00
C ILE A 58 -10.78 -7.01 3.15
N SER A 59 -11.36 -7.16 1.97
CA SER A 59 -11.10 -8.32 1.10
C SER A 59 -9.64 -8.37 0.61
N VAL A 60 -9.10 -7.24 0.13
CA VAL A 60 -7.67 -7.17 -0.27
C VAL A 60 -6.76 -7.47 0.93
N THR A 61 -7.11 -6.99 2.12
CA THR A 61 -6.33 -7.23 3.34
C THR A 61 -6.37 -8.68 3.79
N VAL A 62 -7.56 -9.30 3.80
CA VAL A 62 -7.74 -10.72 4.13
C VAL A 62 -6.98 -11.59 3.13
N PHE A 63 -7.04 -11.27 1.84
CA PHE A 63 -6.25 -11.96 0.83
C PHE A 63 -4.75 -11.84 1.10
N ALA A 64 -4.23 -10.63 1.36
CA ALA A 64 -2.82 -10.42 1.71
C ALA A 64 -2.40 -11.18 2.98
N LEU A 65 -3.30 -11.27 3.96
CA LEU A 65 -3.09 -12.01 5.21
C LEU A 65 -3.00 -13.52 4.96
N LEU A 66 -3.92 -14.09 4.18
CA LEU A 66 -3.89 -15.51 3.80
C LEU A 66 -2.60 -15.87 3.06
N MET A 67 -2.16 -15.00 2.13
CA MET A 67 -0.90 -15.20 1.38
C MET A 67 0.33 -15.06 2.30
N SER A 68 0.27 -14.16 3.28
CA SER A 68 1.33 -13.99 4.29
C SER A 68 1.46 -15.22 5.19
N ILE A 69 0.32 -15.79 5.64
CA ILE A 69 0.28 -17.04 6.41
C ILE A 69 0.84 -18.19 5.56
N ALA A 70 0.40 -18.33 4.31
CA ALA A 70 0.90 -19.37 3.41
C ALA A 70 2.42 -19.25 3.19
N SER A 71 2.93 -18.03 3.00
CA SER A 71 4.36 -17.76 2.86
C SER A 71 5.14 -18.10 4.14
N MET A 72 4.61 -17.74 5.31
CA MET A 72 5.21 -18.07 6.62
C MET A 72 5.22 -19.57 6.89
N LEU A 73 4.13 -20.29 6.62
CA LEU A 73 4.04 -21.75 6.79
C LEU A 73 5.02 -22.47 5.85
N TRP A 74 5.10 -22.00 4.60
CA TRP A 74 6.07 -22.52 3.63
C TRP A 74 7.50 -22.29 4.09
N TRP A 75 7.81 -21.09 4.56
CA TRP A 75 9.10 -20.74 5.13
C TRP A 75 9.45 -21.59 6.36
N SER A 76 8.51 -21.75 7.28
CA SER A 76 8.70 -22.52 8.53
C SER A 76 8.95 -23.99 8.24
N THR A 77 8.16 -24.58 7.33
CA THR A 77 8.33 -25.97 6.87
C THR A 77 9.72 -26.21 6.28
N LYS A 78 10.23 -25.23 5.52
CA LYS A 78 11.54 -25.35 4.86
C LYS A 78 12.72 -25.18 5.82
N ASN A 79 12.64 -24.27 6.79
CA ASN A 79 13.79 -23.89 7.61
C ASN A 79 13.80 -24.52 9.01
N ILE A 80 12.62 -24.86 9.57
CA ILE A 80 12.52 -25.39 10.94
C ILE A 80 12.41 -26.91 10.95
N PHE A 81 11.54 -27.47 10.11
CA PHE A 81 11.20 -28.91 10.17
C PHE A 81 12.15 -29.84 9.39
N LYS A 82 12.99 -29.32 8.49
CA LYS A 82 13.91 -30.13 7.66
C LYS A 82 15.38 -29.71 7.77
N PRO A 83 16.00 -29.76 8.96
CA PRO A 83 17.39 -29.35 9.13
C PRO A 83 18.40 -30.30 8.43
N ASP A 84 18.14 -31.60 8.31
CA ASP A 84 19.21 -32.59 8.06
C ASP A 84 19.03 -33.58 6.90
N MET A 85 18.03 -33.43 6.03
CA MET A 85 18.07 -34.21 4.81
C MET A 85 19.16 -33.64 3.89
N ARG A 86 20.33 -34.28 3.90
CA ARG A 86 21.35 -34.27 2.83
C ARG A 86 20.66 -34.63 1.52
N LEU A 87 19.91 -33.69 0.99
CA LEU A 87 19.27 -33.79 -0.30
C LEU A 87 20.38 -34.00 -1.31
N ALA A 88 20.37 -35.18 -1.93
CA ALA A 88 21.25 -35.52 -3.04
C ALA A 88 21.28 -34.37 -4.03
N ARG A 89 22.44 -34.15 -4.67
CA ARG A 89 22.67 -33.03 -5.60
C ARG A 89 21.58 -32.94 -6.67
N GLU A 90 20.97 -34.06 -7.06
CA GLU A 90 19.83 -34.13 -7.98
C GLU A 90 18.55 -33.49 -7.44
N GLU A 91 18.24 -33.65 -6.15
CA GLU A 91 17.04 -33.05 -5.57
C GLU A 91 17.18 -31.52 -5.47
N LYS A 92 18.41 -30.96 -5.50
CA LYS A 92 18.63 -29.50 -5.62
C LYS A 92 18.11 -28.95 -6.96
N GLU A 93 18.22 -29.71 -8.06
CA GLU A 93 17.69 -29.30 -9.36
C GLU A 93 16.16 -29.27 -9.37
N LEU A 94 15.51 -30.30 -8.81
CA LEU A 94 14.05 -30.31 -8.67
C LEU A 94 13.56 -29.20 -7.71
N LYS A 95 14.39 -28.87 -6.70
CA LYS A 95 14.10 -27.83 -5.69
C LYS A 95 14.15 -26.42 -6.25
N ASN A 96 14.79 -26.16 -7.39
CA ASN A 96 14.67 -24.86 -8.07
C ASN A 96 13.22 -24.50 -8.39
N TRP A 97 12.33 -25.48 -8.59
CA TRP A 97 10.91 -25.22 -8.79
C TRP A 97 10.21 -24.62 -7.56
N LYS A 98 10.62 -25.03 -6.35
CA LYS A 98 10.04 -24.57 -5.07
C LYS A 98 10.36 -23.10 -4.78
N PHE A 99 11.33 -22.51 -5.47
CA PHE A 99 11.63 -21.08 -5.34
C PHE A 99 10.56 -20.20 -6.01
N SER A 100 9.77 -20.75 -6.96
CA SER A 100 8.77 -19.96 -7.70
C SER A 100 7.57 -19.55 -6.86
N VAL A 101 7.10 -20.38 -5.92
CA VAL A 101 5.86 -20.09 -5.17
C VAL A 101 6.07 -18.93 -4.20
N SER A 102 7.17 -18.94 -3.43
CA SER A 102 7.50 -17.83 -2.51
C SER A 102 7.58 -16.49 -3.25
N CYS A 103 8.18 -16.48 -4.43
CA CYS A 103 8.30 -15.28 -5.26
C CYS A 103 6.92 -14.78 -5.73
N ILE A 104 6.03 -15.69 -6.16
CA ILE A 104 4.65 -15.33 -6.54
C ILE A 104 3.89 -14.77 -5.34
N LEU A 105 3.93 -15.44 -4.18
CA LEU A 105 3.25 -14.97 -2.96
C LEU A 105 3.77 -13.59 -2.52
N GLU A 106 5.09 -13.40 -2.49
CA GLU A 106 5.71 -12.11 -2.14
C GLU A 106 5.30 -10.99 -3.12
N SER A 107 5.30 -11.28 -4.42
CA SER A 107 4.85 -10.33 -5.44
C SER A 107 3.39 -9.91 -5.23
N LEU A 108 2.52 -10.85 -4.86
CA LEU A 108 1.10 -10.58 -4.65
C LEU A 108 0.82 -9.76 -3.42
N ILE A 109 1.50 -10.07 -2.31
CA ILE A 109 1.39 -9.29 -1.08
C ILE A 109 1.88 -7.85 -1.35
N ALA A 110 2.97 -7.70 -2.13
CA ALA A 110 3.45 -6.37 -2.54
C ALA A 110 2.42 -5.61 -3.40
N THR A 111 1.78 -6.26 -4.38
CA THR A 111 0.72 -5.62 -5.19
C THR A 111 -0.50 -5.23 -4.35
N CYS A 112 -0.94 -6.07 -3.41
CA CYS A 112 -2.04 -5.75 -2.50
C CYS A 112 -1.71 -4.53 -1.62
N SER A 113 -0.47 -4.49 -1.12
CA SER A 113 0.05 -3.34 -0.40
C SER A 113 0.03 -2.08 -1.27
N ASP A 114 0.58 -2.12 -2.48
CA ASP A 114 0.63 -0.93 -3.35
C ASP A 114 -0.76 -0.33 -3.59
N GLN A 115 -1.77 -1.16 -3.85
CA GLN A 115 -3.15 -0.71 -4.04
C GLN A 115 -3.75 -0.07 -2.79
N GLN A 116 -3.48 -0.64 -1.62
CA GLN A 116 -3.94 -0.04 -0.37
C GLN A 116 -3.22 1.27 -0.05
N VAL A 117 -1.95 1.43 -0.47
CA VAL A 117 -1.24 2.72 -0.31
C VAL A 117 -1.92 3.80 -1.14
N PHE A 118 -2.28 3.50 -2.39
CA PHE A 118 -2.94 4.47 -3.27
C PHE A 118 -4.36 4.76 -2.81
N THR A 119 -5.11 3.72 -2.45
CA THR A 119 -6.50 3.88 -2.00
C THR A 119 -6.53 4.60 -0.64
N GLY A 120 -5.79 4.13 0.37
CA GLY A 120 -5.69 4.80 1.66
C GLY A 120 -5.13 6.22 1.56
N GLY A 121 -4.13 6.43 0.70
CA GLY A 121 -3.58 7.76 0.39
C GLY A 121 -4.64 8.71 -0.18
N ALA A 122 -5.49 8.24 -1.11
CA ALA A 122 -6.59 9.02 -1.64
C ALA A 122 -7.59 9.43 -0.54
N TYR A 123 -7.95 8.52 0.38
CA TYR A 123 -8.83 8.84 1.51
C TYR A 123 -8.22 9.89 2.45
N ALA A 124 -6.94 9.75 2.76
CA ALA A 124 -6.21 10.72 3.58
C ALA A 124 -6.19 12.12 2.94
N ILE A 125 -5.99 12.20 1.62
CA ILE A 125 -6.02 13.45 0.85
C ILE A 125 -7.45 14.02 0.81
N THR A 126 -8.46 13.21 0.51
CA THR A 126 -9.87 13.62 0.46
C THR A 126 -10.33 14.18 1.80
N LEU A 127 -10.02 13.51 2.91
CA LEU A 127 -10.33 14.02 4.25
C LEU A 127 -9.69 15.38 4.51
N ARG A 128 -8.44 15.57 4.06
CA ARG A 128 -7.69 16.78 4.35
C ARG A 128 -8.10 17.98 3.49
N TYR A 129 -8.38 17.75 2.21
CA TYR A 129 -8.54 18.85 1.24
C TYR A 129 -9.97 19.02 0.77
N ALA A 130 -10.75 17.95 0.67
CA ALA A 130 -12.12 18.01 0.13
C ALA A 130 -13.20 18.05 1.23
N LYS A 131 -13.00 17.34 2.34
CA LYS A 131 -14.02 17.13 3.39
C LYS A 131 -13.61 17.65 4.77
N ALA A 132 -12.62 18.53 4.82
CA ALA A 132 -11.91 18.88 6.05
C ALA A 132 -12.81 19.45 7.16
N CYS A 133 -13.83 20.25 6.80
CA CYS A 133 -14.73 20.93 7.73
C CYS A 133 -16.13 20.32 7.83
N THR A 134 -16.48 19.43 6.91
CA THR A 134 -17.84 18.88 6.77
C THR A 134 -17.90 17.39 7.07
N VAL A 135 -16.76 16.71 7.21
CA VAL A 135 -16.73 15.30 7.61
C VAL A 135 -17.26 15.15 9.03
N SER A 136 -18.24 14.28 9.24
CA SER A 136 -18.72 13.95 10.59
C SER A 136 -17.70 13.12 11.36
N ALA A 137 -17.76 13.14 12.69
CA ALA A 137 -16.89 12.32 13.52
C ALA A 137 -17.09 10.81 13.28
N TYR A 138 -18.29 10.37 12.90
CA TYR A 138 -18.59 9.02 12.41
C TYR A 138 -17.75 8.65 11.18
N HIS A 139 -17.85 9.44 10.10
CA HIS A 139 -17.09 9.19 8.87
C HIS A 139 -15.58 9.28 9.12
N TYR A 140 -15.14 10.19 9.99
CA TYR A 140 -13.76 10.31 10.41
C TYR A 140 -13.25 9.03 11.10
N ASN A 141 -14.03 8.47 12.05
CA ASN A 141 -13.71 7.22 12.73
C ASN A 141 -13.63 6.03 11.76
N VAL A 142 -14.53 5.97 10.78
CA VAL A 142 -14.51 4.94 9.74
C VAL A 142 -13.20 5.01 8.95
N VAL A 143 -12.83 6.19 8.43
CA VAL A 143 -11.60 6.35 7.65
C VAL A 143 -10.35 6.07 8.49
N ALA A 144 -10.29 6.55 9.74
CA ALA A 144 -9.14 6.30 10.61
C ALA A 144 -8.88 4.80 10.82
N ASN A 145 -9.95 4.00 11.01
CA ASN A 145 -9.84 2.55 11.16
C ASN A 145 -9.53 1.84 9.83
N ILE A 146 -10.07 2.30 8.69
CA ILE A 146 -9.68 1.77 7.36
C ILE A 146 -8.18 2.04 7.09
N LEU A 147 -7.67 3.19 7.50
CA LEU A 147 -6.25 3.51 7.37
C LEU A 147 -5.37 2.67 8.31
N LEU A 148 -5.89 2.25 9.47
CA LEU A 148 -5.22 1.24 10.30
C LEU A 148 -5.16 -0.14 9.62
N VAL A 149 -6.23 -0.56 8.96
CA VAL A 149 -6.25 -1.78 8.12
C VAL A 149 -5.22 -1.67 7.00
N THR A 150 -5.12 -0.49 6.36
CA THR A 150 -4.10 -0.19 5.35
C THR A 150 -2.68 -0.33 5.91
N CYS A 151 -2.41 0.27 7.07
CA CYS A 151 -1.13 0.14 7.77
C CYS A 151 -0.77 -1.33 8.06
N ALA A 152 -1.75 -2.14 8.49
CA ALA A 152 -1.56 -3.56 8.76
C ALA A 152 -1.15 -4.35 7.50
N THR A 153 -1.71 -4.03 6.33
CA THR A 153 -1.32 -4.66 5.05
C THR A 153 0.10 -4.31 4.66
N HIS A 154 0.51 -3.05 4.82
CA HIS A 154 1.90 -2.65 4.56
C HIS A 154 2.89 -3.33 5.50
N LEU A 155 2.50 -3.49 6.77
CA LEU A 155 3.30 -4.24 7.74
C LEU A 155 3.51 -5.68 7.27
N MET A 156 2.46 -6.36 6.81
CA MET A 156 2.56 -7.71 6.25
C MET A 156 3.49 -7.74 5.02
N ALA A 157 3.36 -6.77 4.12
CA ALA A 157 4.20 -6.70 2.93
C ALA A 157 5.69 -6.52 3.24
N VAL A 158 6.05 -5.59 4.12
CA VAL A 158 7.46 -5.35 4.49
C VAL A 158 8.03 -6.51 5.32
N THR A 159 7.21 -7.14 6.17
CA THR A 159 7.67 -8.24 7.04
C THR A 159 7.97 -9.51 6.24
N VAL A 160 7.05 -9.90 5.34
CA VAL A 160 7.10 -11.16 4.58
C VAL A 160 7.99 -11.06 3.34
N SER A 161 8.02 -9.91 2.65
CA SER A 161 8.72 -9.78 1.37
C SER A 161 10.25 -9.82 1.54
N ARG A 162 10.89 -10.80 0.91
CA ARG A 162 12.36 -10.92 0.87
C ARG A 162 12.95 -10.19 -0.33
N HIS A 163 12.18 -10.13 -1.41
CA HIS A 163 12.53 -9.46 -2.66
C HIS A 163 12.01 -8.01 -2.71
N TYR A 164 11.67 -7.43 -1.55
CA TYR A 164 11.17 -6.05 -1.49
C TYR A 164 12.13 -5.02 -2.12
N TRP A 165 13.44 -5.33 -2.09
CA TRP A 165 14.52 -4.49 -2.60
C TRP A 165 15.15 -5.02 -3.91
N GLU A 166 14.43 -5.85 -4.68
CA GLU A 166 14.93 -6.30 -6.00
C GLU A 166 15.22 -5.11 -6.93
N HIS A 167 14.34 -4.10 -6.89
CA HIS A 167 14.57 -2.80 -7.51
C HIS A 167 14.67 -1.75 -6.41
N VAL A 168 15.89 -1.32 -6.07
CA VAL A 168 16.15 -0.44 -4.93
C VAL A 168 15.30 0.83 -4.99
N TYR A 169 15.17 1.46 -6.16
CA TYR A 169 14.34 2.66 -6.34
C TYR A 169 12.86 2.44 -5.99
N VAL A 170 12.28 1.33 -6.45
CA VAL A 170 10.90 0.96 -6.14
C VAL A 170 10.74 0.67 -4.64
N GLY A 171 11.72 -0.02 -4.04
CA GLY A 171 11.77 -0.29 -2.60
C GLY A 171 11.79 1.00 -1.77
N VAL A 172 12.68 1.94 -2.10
CA VAL A 172 12.77 3.27 -1.43
C VAL A 172 11.44 4.02 -1.57
N LEU A 173 10.88 4.09 -2.78
CA LEU A 173 9.61 4.76 -3.03
C LEU A 173 8.51 4.18 -2.17
N ARG A 174 8.35 2.85 -2.15
CA ARG A 174 7.32 2.18 -1.35
C ARG A 174 7.49 2.43 0.14
N ILE A 175 8.71 2.33 0.69
CA ILE A 175 8.94 2.65 2.11
C ILE A 175 8.61 4.11 2.40
N THR A 176 8.96 5.03 1.51
CA THR A 176 8.70 6.47 1.71
C THR A 176 7.20 6.75 1.73
N VAL A 177 6.45 6.27 0.73
CA VAL A 177 5.00 6.47 0.63
C VAL A 177 4.27 5.76 1.78
N THR A 178 4.66 4.53 2.11
CA THR A 178 4.08 3.80 3.26
C THR A 178 4.34 4.53 4.57
N THR A 179 5.55 5.04 4.79
CA THR A 179 5.88 5.82 6.00
C THR A 179 5.04 7.08 6.08
N LEU A 180 4.77 7.75 4.95
CA LEU A 180 3.87 8.90 4.91
C LEU A 180 2.43 8.51 5.31
N VAL A 181 1.91 7.37 4.83
CA VAL A 181 0.60 6.85 5.23
C VAL A 181 0.54 6.56 6.73
N TYR A 182 1.59 5.96 7.32
CA TYR A 182 1.69 5.76 8.77
C TYR A 182 1.67 7.08 9.54
N ILE A 183 2.43 8.09 9.08
CA ILE A 183 2.45 9.42 9.72
C ILE A 183 1.06 10.07 9.66
N ILE A 184 0.41 10.05 8.49
CA ILE A 184 -0.94 10.60 8.32
C ILE A 184 -1.94 9.89 9.23
N THR A 185 -1.91 8.55 9.26
CA THR A 185 -2.78 7.74 10.14
C THR A 185 -2.56 8.08 11.60
N GLY A 186 -1.30 8.24 12.02
CA GLY A 186 -0.95 8.67 13.38
C GLY A 186 -1.46 10.08 13.69
N VAL A 187 -1.37 11.02 12.75
CA VAL A 187 -1.93 12.37 12.92
C VAL A 187 -3.45 12.32 13.07
N LEU A 188 -4.15 11.52 12.24
CA LEU A 188 -5.61 11.33 12.34
C LEU A 188 -6.03 10.82 13.71
N LEU A 189 -5.39 9.75 14.19
CA LEU A 189 -5.71 9.17 15.49
C LEU A 189 -5.32 10.11 16.65
N SER A 190 -4.21 10.82 16.55
CA SER A 190 -3.79 11.78 17.59
C SER A 190 -4.78 12.94 17.76
N ASN A 191 -5.49 13.31 16.69
CA ASN A 191 -6.48 14.37 16.72
C ASN A 191 -7.78 13.98 17.44
N GLN A 192 -7.98 12.69 17.74
CA GLN A 192 -9.11 12.22 18.55
C GLN A 192 -8.86 12.41 20.07
N GLY A 193 -7.63 12.71 20.49
CA GLY A 193 -7.27 12.83 21.90
C GLY A 193 -7.44 14.22 22.53
N SER A 194 -7.82 15.24 21.76
CA SER A 194 -7.40 16.62 22.07
C SER A 194 -8.44 17.59 22.62
N THR A 195 -9.65 17.14 22.96
CA THR A 195 -10.71 18.05 23.43
C THR A 195 -11.28 17.72 24.79
N SER A 196 -11.70 18.78 25.49
CA SER A 196 -12.43 18.71 26.76
C SER A 196 -13.74 17.94 26.66
N LEU A 197 -14.37 17.90 25.47
CA LEU A 197 -15.56 17.10 25.22
C LEU A 197 -15.25 15.61 24.95
N GLY A 198 -13.99 15.27 24.63
CA GLY A 198 -13.61 13.97 24.12
C GLY A 198 -14.10 13.74 22.69
N PHE A 199 -13.26 13.14 21.84
CA PHE A 199 -13.72 12.70 20.52
C PHE A 199 -14.60 11.46 20.70
N PRO A 200 -15.81 11.42 20.12
CA PRO A 200 -16.74 10.30 20.29
C PRO A 200 -16.23 9.08 19.50
N THR A 201 -15.42 8.25 20.18
CA THR A 201 -14.85 7.01 19.64
C THR A 201 -15.51 5.75 20.23
N GLU A 202 -16.38 5.91 21.22
CA GLU A 202 -17.14 4.80 21.78
C GLU A 202 -18.36 4.50 20.91
N ILE A 203 -18.64 3.22 20.71
CA ILE A 203 -19.82 2.76 19.99
C ILE A 203 -21.01 2.92 20.95
N PRO A 204 -22.02 3.75 20.63
CA PRO A 204 -23.13 3.99 21.52
C PRO A 204 -23.92 2.71 21.73
N LEU A 205 -24.62 2.63 22.86
CA LEU A 205 -25.45 1.47 23.18
C LEU A 205 -26.56 1.34 22.14
N ALA A 206 -27.00 0.11 21.87
CA ALA A 206 -28.07 -0.14 20.90
C ALA A 206 -29.42 0.53 21.27
N THR A 207 -29.58 0.93 22.54
CA THR A 207 -30.74 1.68 23.05
C THR A 207 -30.63 3.19 22.88
N GLU A 208 -29.42 3.71 22.65
CA GLU A 208 -29.18 5.13 22.46
C GLU A 208 -29.51 5.52 21.03
N THR A 209 -30.46 6.44 20.89
CA THR A 209 -30.94 6.90 19.60
C THR A 209 -30.04 7.95 18.99
N TYR A 210 -29.18 8.62 19.76
CA TYR A 210 -28.33 9.71 19.30
C TYR A 210 -26.88 9.54 19.76
N SER A 211 -25.96 10.16 19.04
CA SER A 211 -24.56 10.22 19.45
C SER A 211 -23.89 11.48 18.91
N LEU A 212 -22.95 12.01 19.70
CA LEU A 212 -22.12 13.14 19.31
C LEU A 212 -21.26 12.85 18.06
N MET A 213 -21.10 11.58 17.65
CA MET A 213 -20.37 11.23 16.42
C MET A 213 -21.01 11.76 15.13
N LEU A 214 -22.29 12.14 15.17
CA LEU A 214 -22.98 12.71 14.00
C LEU A 214 -22.61 14.18 13.76
N LEU A 215 -21.99 14.86 14.73
CA LEU A 215 -21.48 16.22 14.57
C LEU A 215 -20.22 16.26 13.66
N PRO A 216 -19.91 17.40 13.04
CA PRO A 216 -18.66 17.60 12.32
C PRO A 216 -17.44 17.27 13.18
N ALA A 217 -16.47 16.54 12.65
CA ALA A 217 -15.24 16.16 13.37
C ALA A 217 -14.44 17.38 13.85
N ALA A 218 -14.53 18.49 13.14
CA ALA A 218 -13.92 19.78 13.50
C ALA A 218 -14.37 20.30 14.87
N CYS A 219 -15.59 19.95 15.31
CA CYS A 219 -16.13 20.31 16.63
C CYS A 219 -15.35 19.68 17.80
N PHE A 220 -14.64 18.57 17.55
CA PHE A 220 -13.88 17.82 18.56
C PHE A 220 -12.36 17.95 18.40
N GLN A 221 -11.89 18.79 17.49
CA GLN A 221 -10.46 18.98 17.24
C GLN A 221 -10.02 20.35 17.72
N SER A 222 -9.14 20.39 18.73
CA SER A 222 -8.46 21.63 19.11
C SER A 222 -7.24 21.81 18.21
N GLY A 223 -7.07 22.99 17.61
CA GLY A 223 -5.96 23.27 16.67
C GLY A 223 -4.55 23.18 17.29
N ARG A 224 -4.46 22.89 18.59
CA ARG A 224 -3.22 22.80 19.37
C ARG A 224 -2.67 21.39 19.55
N SER A 225 -3.42 20.32 19.27
CA SER A 225 -2.85 18.98 19.38
C SER A 225 -1.86 18.71 18.27
N SER A 226 -0.58 18.87 18.58
CA SER A 226 0.47 18.39 17.69
C SER A 226 0.64 16.89 17.92
N PHE A 227 0.65 16.12 16.83
CA PHE A 227 1.10 14.72 16.80
C PHE A 227 2.40 14.49 17.59
N ARG A 228 3.30 15.49 17.58
CA ARG A 228 4.54 15.49 18.39
C ARG A 228 4.27 15.49 19.89
N ALA A 229 3.28 16.24 20.37
CA ALA A 229 2.91 16.24 21.79
C ALA A 229 2.34 14.89 22.22
N GLU A 230 1.50 14.26 21.39
CA GLU A 230 0.96 12.92 21.71
C GLU A 230 2.03 11.82 21.67
N ILE A 231 2.93 11.86 20.67
CA ILE A 231 4.12 10.99 20.68
C ILE A 231 4.99 11.28 21.90
N GLY A 232 5.20 12.54 22.25
CA GLY A 232 5.99 12.95 23.40
C GLY A 232 5.40 12.41 24.71
N LYS A 233 4.08 12.52 24.91
CA LYS A 233 3.36 11.94 26.04
C LYS A 233 3.50 10.42 26.07
N ALA A 234 3.33 9.75 24.94
CA ALA A 234 3.50 8.30 24.85
C ALA A 234 4.93 7.90 25.23
N LEU A 235 5.96 8.53 24.65
CA LEU A 235 7.37 8.22 24.96
C LEU A 235 7.77 8.57 26.41
N GLN A 236 7.18 9.62 27.00
CA GLN A 236 7.42 10.02 28.40
C GLN A 236 6.70 9.13 29.41
N ALA A 237 5.64 8.43 28.99
CA ALA A 237 5.00 7.41 29.79
C ALA A 237 5.97 6.22 29.95
N GLY A 238 6.92 6.34 30.87
CA GLY A 238 8.04 5.41 31.07
C GLY A 238 7.66 3.96 31.42
N SER A 239 6.37 3.60 31.40
CA SER A 239 5.89 2.23 31.53
C SER A 239 5.13 1.80 30.27
N LEU A 240 5.37 0.57 29.81
CA LEU A 240 4.65 -0.03 28.67
C LEU A 240 3.12 -0.03 28.90
N ARG A 241 2.66 -0.17 30.15
CA ARG A 241 1.23 -0.10 30.48
C ARG A 241 0.64 1.27 30.23
N ALA A 242 1.35 2.35 30.61
CA ALA A 242 0.89 3.70 30.34
C ALA A 242 1.02 4.06 28.85
N PHE A 243 2.04 3.52 28.15
CA PHE A 243 2.20 3.66 26.71
C PHE A 243 1.02 3.05 25.92
N PHE A 244 0.52 1.88 26.35
CA PHE A 244 -0.60 1.18 25.72
C PHE A 244 -1.98 1.46 26.35
N GLY A 245 -2.03 2.23 27.44
CA GLY A 245 -3.26 2.54 28.19
C GLY A 245 -4.02 3.76 27.69
N GLY A 246 -3.70 4.27 26.50
CA GLY A 246 -4.38 5.43 25.93
C GLY A 246 -5.88 5.17 25.70
N GLN A 247 -6.71 6.14 26.07
CA GLN A 247 -8.18 6.07 25.94
C GLN A 247 -8.65 6.09 24.47
N ILE A 248 -7.81 6.51 23.52
CA ILE A 248 -8.19 6.64 22.12
C ILE A 248 -8.27 5.25 21.48
N HIS A 249 -9.46 4.88 21.00
CA HIS A 249 -9.67 3.61 20.30
C HIS A 249 -8.72 3.49 19.10
N GLY A 250 -7.98 2.37 19.02
CA GLY A 250 -7.03 2.12 17.93
C GLY A 250 -5.65 2.76 18.08
N TRP A 251 -5.44 3.73 18.98
CA TRP A 251 -4.12 4.37 19.18
C TRP A 251 -3.04 3.38 19.64
N THR A 252 -3.39 2.51 20.58
CA THR A 252 -2.51 1.43 21.06
C THR A 252 -2.12 0.48 19.93
N ASN A 253 -3.08 0.05 19.11
CA ASN A 253 -2.82 -0.81 17.95
C ASN A 253 -1.93 -0.11 16.92
N PHE A 254 -2.16 1.18 16.66
CA PHE A 254 -1.33 1.99 15.80
C PHE A 254 0.12 2.05 16.26
N LEU A 255 0.36 2.36 17.55
CA LEU A 255 1.72 2.46 18.09
C LEU A 255 2.48 1.14 18.03
N ILE A 256 1.81 0.02 18.36
CA ILE A 256 2.40 -1.32 18.24
C ILE A 256 2.78 -1.60 16.78
N MET A 257 1.87 -1.37 15.84
CA MET A 257 2.13 -1.56 14.42
C MET A 257 3.25 -0.66 13.90
N PHE A 258 3.25 0.63 14.26
CA PHE A 258 4.24 1.58 13.80
C PHE A 258 5.65 1.22 14.31
N LEU A 259 5.77 0.83 15.58
CA LEU A 259 7.04 0.34 16.13
C LEU A 259 7.51 -0.92 15.40
N PHE A 260 6.63 -1.88 15.17
CA PHE A 260 6.96 -3.11 14.45
C PHE A 260 7.33 -2.83 12.98
N TYR A 261 6.66 -1.86 12.36
CA TYR A 261 6.95 -1.39 11.01
C TYR A 261 8.38 -0.82 10.92
N LEU A 262 8.79 0.03 11.87
CA LEU A 262 10.16 0.55 11.90
C LEU A 262 11.19 -0.59 12.03
N ILE A 263 10.96 -1.55 12.92
CA ILE A 263 11.81 -2.75 13.06
C ILE A 263 11.86 -3.52 11.73
N ALA A 264 10.71 -3.68 11.05
CA ALA A 264 10.62 -4.37 9.78
C ALA A 264 11.39 -3.66 8.65
N VAL A 265 11.35 -2.32 8.62
CA VAL A 265 12.13 -1.49 7.70
C VAL A 265 13.63 -1.66 7.97
N PHE A 266 14.07 -1.61 9.23
CA PHE A 266 15.48 -1.81 9.60
C PHE A 266 15.98 -3.21 9.23
N ILE A 267 15.20 -4.26 9.50
CA ILE A 267 15.54 -5.63 9.10
C ILE A 267 15.63 -5.73 7.57
N SER A 268 14.69 -5.12 6.85
CA SER A 268 14.68 -5.12 5.39
C SER A 268 15.88 -4.37 4.79
N LEU A 269 16.27 -3.24 5.39
CA LEU A 269 17.47 -2.49 5.01
C LEU A 269 18.74 -3.30 5.31
N GLY A 270 18.79 -4.00 6.45
CA GLY A 270 19.89 -4.92 6.78
C GLY A 270 20.03 -6.06 5.76
N ARG A 271 18.91 -6.59 5.24
CA ARG A 271 18.92 -7.58 4.15
C ARG A 271 19.47 -6.99 2.85
N LEU A 272 19.13 -5.74 2.52
CA LEU A 272 19.67 -5.05 1.34
C LEU A 272 21.19 -4.89 1.44
N ILE A 273 21.70 -4.43 2.60
CA ILE A 273 23.14 -4.28 2.85
C ILE A 273 23.84 -5.63 2.70
N ARG A 274 23.22 -6.71 3.19
CA ARG A 274 23.75 -8.07 3.06
C ARG A 274 23.72 -8.61 1.62
N ARG A 275 22.67 -8.34 0.84
CA ARG A 275 22.48 -8.91 -0.52
C ARG A 275 23.47 -8.35 -1.55
N GLY A 276 23.99 -7.14 -1.34
CA GLY A 276 25.05 -6.56 -2.19
C GLY A 276 26.44 -7.17 -1.99
N THR A 277 26.53 -8.47 -1.68
CA THR A 277 27.78 -9.24 -1.59
C THR A 277 28.18 -9.73 -2.99
N ASP A 278 28.54 -8.80 -3.87
CA ASP A 278 29.42 -9.21 -4.96
C ASP A 278 30.78 -9.59 -4.36
N PRO A 279 31.38 -10.72 -4.77
CA PRO A 279 32.57 -11.29 -4.16
C PRO A 279 33.77 -10.32 -4.14
N ASP A 280 33.81 -9.35 -5.05
CA ASP A 280 34.90 -8.39 -5.17
C ASP A 280 34.66 -7.06 -4.44
N CYS A 281 33.48 -6.85 -3.85
CA CYS A 281 33.14 -5.58 -3.22
C CYS A 281 33.62 -5.47 -1.76
N ARG A 282 34.01 -4.25 -1.34
CA ARG A 282 34.38 -3.88 0.06
C ARG A 282 33.40 -4.42 1.12
N ARG A 283 32.15 -4.67 0.76
CA ARG A 283 31.10 -5.20 1.63
C ARG A 283 31.32 -6.66 2.04
N TYR A 284 31.92 -7.51 1.20
CA TYR A 284 32.32 -8.86 1.62
C TYR A 284 33.32 -8.80 2.78
N LYS A 285 34.27 -7.85 2.74
CA LYS A 285 35.19 -7.59 3.86
C LYS A 285 34.46 -7.16 5.12
N PHE A 286 33.40 -6.35 5.02
CA PHE A 286 32.58 -5.96 6.17
C PHE A 286 31.81 -7.16 6.77
N VAL A 287 31.18 -8.00 5.94
CA VAL A 287 30.47 -9.20 6.44
C VAL A 287 31.45 -10.19 7.06
N LYS A 288 32.60 -10.41 6.43
CA LYS A 288 33.67 -11.26 6.98
C LYS A 288 34.27 -10.67 8.26
N SER A 289 34.39 -9.35 8.34
CA SER A 289 34.78 -8.64 9.57
C SER A 289 33.74 -8.87 10.67
N LEU A 290 32.45 -8.73 10.38
CA LEU A 290 31.37 -8.98 11.34
C LEU A 290 31.30 -10.45 11.79
N GLU A 291 31.58 -11.39 10.87
CA GLU A 291 31.72 -12.82 11.17
C GLU A 291 32.91 -13.12 12.09
N ASN A 292 34.03 -12.43 11.88
CA ASN A 292 35.21 -12.52 12.74
C ASN A 292 35.02 -11.84 14.11
N THR A 293 34.26 -10.74 14.18
CA THR A 293 34.00 -10.02 15.44
C THR A 293 33.00 -10.75 16.32
N PHE A 294 32.02 -11.45 15.74
CA PHE A 294 30.97 -12.14 16.49
C PHE A 294 30.82 -13.63 16.10
N PRO A 295 31.87 -14.47 16.25
CA PRO A 295 31.81 -15.89 15.90
C PRO A 295 30.70 -16.71 16.60
N PRO A 296 30.32 -16.48 17.88
CA PRO A 296 29.22 -17.26 18.49
C PRO A 296 27.88 -16.96 17.82
N LEU A 297 27.70 -15.74 17.30
CA LEU A 297 26.51 -15.30 16.59
C LEU A 297 26.30 -16.18 15.34
N PHE A 298 27.38 -16.43 14.58
CA PHE A 298 27.33 -17.27 13.37
C PHE A 298 27.28 -18.78 13.65
N ARG A 299 27.68 -19.25 14.84
CA ARG A 299 27.41 -20.65 15.26
C ARG A 299 25.92 -20.87 15.52
N ALA A 300 25.21 -19.84 15.98
CA ALA A 300 23.79 -19.89 16.28
C ALA A 300 22.87 -19.69 15.06
N LYS A 301 23.20 -20.24 13.88
CA LYS A 301 22.36 -20.13 12.67
C LYS A 301 20.91 -20.56 12.93
N ARG A 302 20.74 -21.65 13.69
CA ARG A 302 19.42 -22.17 14.09
C ARG A 302 18.65 -21.15 14.94
N PHE A 303 19.31 -20.49 15.88
CA PHE A 303 18.71 -19.43 16.69
C PHE A 303 18.21 -18.27 15.83
N PHE A 304 19.00 -17.82 14.85
CA PHE A 304 18.57 -16.75 13.94
C PHE A 304 17.36 -17.13 13.09
N TYR A 305 17.30 -18.37 12.61
CA TYR A 305 16.10 -18.83 11.90
C TYR A 305 14.89 -18.81 12.83
N ILE A 306 14.99 -19.33 14.05
CA ILE A 306 13.89 -19.31 15.01
C ILE A 306 13.45 -17.87 15.33
N LEU A 307 14.38 -16.97 15.64
CA LEU A 307 14.10 -15.57 15.92
C LEU A 307 13.43 -14.87 14.73
N PHE A 308 13.89 -15.16 13.51
CA PHE A 308 13.28 -14.65 12.29
C PHE A 308 11.85 -15.19 12.08
N GLY A 309 11.61 -16.45 12.43
CA GLY A 309 10.28 -17.06 12.40
C GLY A 309 9.33 -16.40 13.40
N ILE A 310 9.80 -16.15 14.63
CA ILE A 310 9.06 -15.41 15.66
C ILE A 310 8.73 -13.99 15.17
N TYR A 311 9.70 -13.31 14.55
CA TYR A 311 9.48 -12.00 13.94
C TYR A 311 8.38 -12.03 12.86
N LEU A 312 8.41 -13.00 11.94
CA LEU A 312 7.36 -13.15 10.93
C LEU A 312 5.99 -13.41 11.55
N ALA A 313 5.93 -14.32 12.53
CA ALA A 313 4.69 -14.66 13.22
C ALA A 313 4.14 -13.47 14.02
N ALA A 314 5.00 -12.70 14.69
CA ALA A 314 4.61 -11.50 15.41
C ALA A 314 4.05 -10.42 14.48
N GLY A 315 4.71 -10.17 13.33
CA GLY A 315 4.22 -9.20 12.35
C GLY A 315 2.85 -9.57 11.79
N ILE A 316 2.66 -10.83 11.39
CA ILE A 316 1.38 -11.33 10.89
C ILE A 316 0.31 -11.32 11.99
N GLY A 317 0.67 -11.70 13.22
CA GLY A 317 -0.23 -11.71 14.37
C GLY A 317 -0.74 -10.31 14.73
N ILE A 318 0.16 -9.33 14.82
CA ILE A 318 -0.18 -7.92 15.07
C ILE A 318 -1.09 -7.40 13.95
N SER A 319 -0.74 -7.65 12.68
CA SER A 319 -1.58 -7.23 11.56
C SER A 319 -2.96 -7.89 11.59
N CYS A 320 -3.05 -9.20 11.86
CA CYS A 320 -4.31 -9.93 11.96
C CYS A 320 -5.21 -9.36 13.06
N TRP A 321 -4.63 -9.12 14.24
CA TRP A 321 -5.33 -8.51 15.36
C TRP A 321 -5.89 -7.13 15.02
N THR A 322 -5.08 -6.26 14.42
CA THR A 322 -5.55 -4.92 14.00
C THR A 322 -6.68 -5.01 12.98
N VAL A 323 -6.58 -5.90 11.98
CA VAL A 323 -7.60 -6.03 10.93
C VAL A 323 -8.94 -6.49 11.50
N ILE A 324 -8.91 -7.46 12.43
CA ILE A 324 -10.12 -7.96 13.09
C ILE A 324 -10.74 -6.85 13.95
N THR A 325 -9.95 -6.23 14.83
CA THR A 325 -10.45 -5.21 15.77
C THR A 325 -10.98 -3.96 15.05
N ALA A 326 -10.21 -3.41 14.10
CA ALA A 326 -10.63 -2.25 13.31
C ALA A 326 -11.83 -2.58 12.40
N GLY A 327 -11.85 -3.77 11.79
CA GLY A 327 -12.97 -4.22 10.96
C GLY A 327 -14.26 -4.35 11.74
N LEU A 328 -14.23 -5.05 12.89
CA LEU A 328 -15.39 -5.21 13.77
C LEU A 328 -15.92 -3.86 14.26
N TYR A 329 -15.03 -2.98 14.72
CA TYR A 329 -15.39 -1.62 15.16
C TYR A 329 -16.15 -0.86 14.06
N VAL A 330 -15.65 -0.87 12.82
CA VAL A 330 -16.30 -0.18 11.70
C VAL A 330 -17.67 -0.81 11.36
N PHE A 331 -17.80 -2.13 11.40
CA PHE A 331 -19.08 -2.79 11.14
C PHE A 331 -20.12 -2.51 12.23
N GLU A 332 -19.73 -2.56 13.50
CA GLU A 332 -20.61 -2.24 14.63
C GLU A 332 -21.04 -0.77 14.60
N LEU A 333 -20.10 0.14 14.30
CA LEU A 333 -20.39 1.57 14.16
C LEU A 333 -21.41 1.83 13.03
N ARG A 334 -21.23 1.20 11.86
CA ARG A 334 -22.19 1.29 10.75
C ARG A 334 -23.56 0.74 11.10
N GLN A 335 -23.58 -0.43 11.74
CA GLN A 335 -24.82 -1.06 12.18
C GLN A 335 -25.56 -0.20 13.21
N TRP A 336 -24.83 0.53 14.07
CA TRP A 336 -25.44 1.49 14.98
C TRP A 336 -26.05 2.67 14.22
N VAL A 337 -25.30 3.33 13.33
CA VAL A 337 -25.81 4.50 12.58
C VAL A 337 -27.02 4.12 11.72
N ASP A 338 -27.00 2.96 11.06
CA ASP A 338 -28.13 2.45 10.27
C ASP A 338 -29.40 2.27 11.11
N ARG A 339 -29.27 1.73 12.34
CA ARG A 339 -30.39 1.53 13.27
C ARG A 339 -30.85 2.81 13.97
N SER A 340 -29.98 3.80 14.08
CA SER A 340 -30.25 5.05 14.83
C SER A 340 -31.39 5.89 14.21
N GLY A 341 -31.71 5.67 12.93
CA GLY A 341 -32.73 6.44 12.20
C GLY A 341 -32.29 7.85 11.81
N TRP A 342 -31.02 8.23 12.01
CA TRP A 342 -30.51 9.56 11.64
C TRP A 342 -30.24 9.72 10.15
N ILE A 343 -29.75 8.68 9.47
CA ILE A 343 -29.38 8.73 8.06
C ILE A 343 -30.60 9.07 7.18
N HIS A 344 -30.40 10.01 6.25
CA HIS A 344 -31.35 10.29 5.19
C HIS A 344 -31.53 9.08 4.26
N GLN A 345 -32.69 8.45 4.31
CA GLN A 345 -33.01 7.28 3.50
C GLN A 345 -33.36 7.72 2.06
N SER A 346 -32.62 7.20 1.09
CA SER A 346 -32.99 7.31 -0.33
C SER A 346 -33.69 6.03 -0.75
N ARG A 347 -34.93 6.13 -1.25
CA ARG A 347 -35.78 4.97 -1.61
C ARG A 347 -35.97 3.98 -0.46
N ASN A 348 -36.20 4.47 0.76
CA ASN A 348 -36.38 3.66 1.98
C ASN A 348 -35.17 2.78 2.33
N THR A 349 -33.98 3.10 1.82
CA THR A 349 -32.74 2.38 2.09
C THR A 349 -31.63 3.33 2.48
N ASN A 350 -30.71 2.89 3.33
CA ASN A 350 -29.50 3.63 3.65
C ASN A 350 -28.57 3.65 2.42
N PRO A 351 -28.22 4.84 1.88
CA PRO A 351 -27.33 4.94 0.72
C PRO A 351 -25.95 4.29 0.94
N GLU A 352 -25.46 4.19 2.18
CA GLU A 352 -24.19 3.53 2.50
C GLU A 352 -24.24 2.01 2.36
N ASN A 353 -25.44 1.42 2.33
CA ASN A 353 -25.64 -0.01 2.09
C ASN A 353 -25.86 -0.34 0.62
N ASP A 354 -26.00 0.68 -0.25
CA ASP A 354 -26.10 0.49 -1.69
C ASP A 354 -24.69 0.49 -2.31
N PRO A 355 -24.19 -0.65 -2.85
CA PRO A 355 -22.86 -0.72 -3.45
C PRO A 355 -22.74 -0.04 -4.82
N SER A 356 -23.81 0.57 -5.35
CA SER A 356 -23.86 1.10 -6.72
C SER A 356 -23.23 2.49 -6.90
N THR A 357 -22.81 3.17 -5.83
CA THR A 357 -22.25 4.53 -5.97
C THR A 357 -20.88 4.52 -6.66
N PHE A 358 -20.62 5.56 -7.45
CA PHE A 358 -19.38 5.66 -8.23
C PHE A 358 -18.11 5.57 -7.38
N GLY A 359 -18.08 6.21 -6.20
CA GLY A 359 -16.93 6.14 -5.30
C GLY A 359 -16.70 4.75 -4.68
N GLN A 360 -17.73 3.91 -4.58
CA GLN A 360 -17.60 2.51 -4.16
C GLN A 360 -17.07 1.61 -5.28
N LEU A 361 -17.38 1.92 -6.55
CA LEU A 361 -16.92 1.15 -7.70
C LEU A 361 -15.40 1.27 -7.92
N VAL A 362 -14.80 2.41 -7.59
CA VAL A 362 -13.35 2.63 -7.83
C VAL A 362 -12.48 1.64 -7.03
N PRO A 363 -12.63 1.48 -5.70
CA PRO A 363 -11.90 0.44 -4.95
C PRO A 363 -12.18 -0.98 -5.44
N MET A 364 -13.42 -1.29 -5.86
CA MET A 364 -13.75 -2.62 -6.42
C MET A 364 -13.04 -2.88 -7.74
N LEU A 365 -12.93 -1.86 -8.60
CA LEU A 365 -12.21 -1.94 -9.86
C LEU A 365 -10.70 -2.10 -9.61
N LEU A 366 -10.14 -1.38 -8.64
CA LEU A 366 -8.74 -1.55 -8.23
C LEU A 366 -8.47 -2.97 -7.70
N MET A 367 -9.42 -3.57 -6.98
CA MET A 367 -9.35 -4.97 -6.55
C MET A 367 -9.36 -5.94 -7.76
N SER A 368 -10.16 -5.64 -8.78
CA SER A 368 -10.18 -6.43 -10.01
C SER A 368 -8.83 -6.40 -10.74
N LEU A 369 -8.12 -5.25 -10.69
CA LEU A 369 -6.77 -5.14 -11.21
C LEU A 369 -5.76 -6.03 -10.44
N THR A 370 -5.92 -6.23 -9.13
CA THR A 370 -5.08 -7.15 -8.35
C THR A 370 -5.18 -8.57 -8.87
N ILE A 371 -6.42 -8.99 -9.11
CA ILE A 371 -6.73 -10.33 -9.63
C ILE A 371 -6.16 -10.47 -11.04
N PHE A 372 -6.29 -9.44 -11.88
CA PHE A 372 -5.71 -9.43 -13.21
C PHE A 372 -4.17 -9.51 -13.18
N THR A 373 -3.50 -8.68 -12.37
CA THR A 373 -2.04 -8.72 -12.17
C THR A 373 -1.57 -10.07 -11.64
N PHE A 374 -2.37 -10.69 -10.75
CA PHE A 374 -2.10 -12.05 -10.28
C PHE A 374 -2.14 -13.06 -11.41
N LEU A 375 -3.22 -13.07 -12.20
CA LEU A 375 -3.38 -13.98 -13.31
C LEU A 375 -2.26 -13.80 -14.34
N ASN A 376 -1.88 -12.56 -14.65
CA ASN A 376 -0.75 -12.25 -15.53
C ASN A 376 0.57 -12.80 -14.98
N THR A 377 0.87 -12.52 -13.71
CA THR A 377 2.08 -13.04 -13.04
C THR A 377 2.15 -14.56 -13.07
N VAL A 378 1.02 -15.22 -12.78
CA VAL A 378 0.93 -16.70 -12.85
C VAL A 378 1.12 -17.17 -14.28
N SER A 379 0.48 -16.51 -15.25
CA SER A 379 0.56 -16.88 -16.68
C SER A 379 2.00 -16.79 -17.19
N GLU A 380 2.71 -15.70 -16.92
CA GLU A 380 4.11 -15.49 -17.34
C GLU A 380 5.02 -16.57 -16.76
N ARG A 381 4.83 -16.91 -15.48
CA ARG A 381 5.59 -17.97 -14.82
C ARG A 381 5.28 -19.34 -15.41
N VAL A 382 4.02 -19.61 -15.77
CA VAL A 382 3.62 -20.84 -16.45
C VAL A 382 4.23 -20.89 -17.86
N TYR A 383 4.23 -19.79 -18.61
CA TYR A 383 4.85 -19.69 -19.93
C TYR A 383 6.37 -19.90 -19.86
N ALA A 384 7.07 -19.22 -18.95
CA ALA A 384 8.49 -19.40 -18.72
C ALA A 384 8.83 -20.87 -18.36
N ARG A 385 7.98 -21.51 -17.54
CA ARG A 385 8.14 -22.92 -17.19
C ARG A 385 7.94 -23.85 -18.40
N ARG A 386 6.98 -23.55 -19.28
CA ARG A 386 6.76 -24.32 -20.51
C ARG A 386 7.94 -24.15 -21.47
N ALA A 387 8.45 -22.93 -21.65
CA ALA A 387 9.62 -22.65 -22.49
C ALA A 387 10.84 -23.47 -22.04
N LEU A 388 11.17 -23.47 -20.75
CA LEU A 388 12.28 -24.27 -20.20
C LEU A 388 12.09 -25.79 -20.39
N ARG A 389 10.85 -26.29 -20.32
CA ARG A 389 10.55 -27.71 -20.59
C ARG A 389 10.75 -28.06 -22.06
N HIS A 390 10.44 -27.14 -22.98
CA HIS A 390 10.70 -27.34 -24.40
C HIS A 390 12.19 -27.32 -24.70
N SER A 391 12.97 -26.40 -24.13
CA SER A 391 14.44 -26.39 -24.28
C SER A 391 15.11 -27.65 -23.71
N ARG A 392 14.60 -28.21 -22.60
CA ARG A 392 15.11 -29.48 -22.07
C ARG A 392 14.72 -30.71 -22.90
N ARG A 393 13.57 -30.68 -23.60
CA ARG A 393 13.14 -31.78 -24.49
C ARG A 393 13.79 -31.71 -25.86
N ALA A 394 14.08 -30.52 -26.35
CA ALA A 394 14.98 -30.30 -27.47
C ALA A 394 16.45 -30.48 -27.03
N GLY A 395 16.71 -31.45 -26.13
CA GLY A 395 18.06 -31.83 -25.73
C GLY A 395 18.91 -32.04 -26.98
N PRO A 396 20.24 -31.88 -26.86
CA PRO A 396 21.14 -31.87 -28.00
C PRO A 396 20.77 -33.06 -28.85
N THR A 397 20.20 -32.80 -30.03
CA THR A 397 20.17 -33.81 -31.07
C THR A 397 21.62 -34.22 -31.17
N ILE A 398 21.91 -35.39 -30.62
CA ILE A 398 23.18 -36.05 -30.87
C ILE A 398 23.11 -36.21 -32.37
N ASP A 399 23.72 -35.26 -33.08
CA ASP A 399 24.11 -35.46 -34.45
C ASP A 399 25.03 -36.67 -34.32
N THR A 400 24.45 -37.86 -34.48
CA THR A 400 25.15 -39.08 -34.81
C THR A 400 25.74 -38.80 -36.18
N HIS A 401 26.81 -38.01 -36.18
CA HIS A 401 27.72 -37.89 -37.28
C HIS A 401 28.30 -39.28 -37.42
N ASN A 402 27.83 -40.00 -38.43
CA ASN A 402 28.29 -41.31 -38.80
C ASN A 402 29.81 -41.23 -39.00
N PRO A 403 30.64 -41.89 -38.18
CA PRO A 403 32.07 -41.97 -38.40
C PRO A 403 32.32 -43.08 -39.42
N GLN A 404 31.97 -42.82 -40.69
CA GLN A 404 32.31 -43.65 -41.82
C GLN A 404 32.65 -42.74 -42.99
N ASP A 405 33.83 -42.12 -42.94
CA ASP A 405 34.66 -42.02 -44.14
C ASP A 405 36.13 -41.87 -43.71
N ASP A 406 36.85 -42.96 -43.89
CA ASP A 406 38.28 -43.09 -43.69
C ASP A 406 39.02 -42.29 -44.77
N GLY A 407 39.89 -41.37 -44.34
CA GLY A 407 40.74 -40.62 -45.25
C GLY A 407 41.89 -39.98 -44.51
N LEU A 408 43.01 -40.72 -44.43
CA LEU A 408 44.30 -40.25 -43.95
C LEU A 408 44.66 -38.89 -44.57
N GLU A 409 44.90 -37.87 -43.75
CA GLU A 409 46.06 -36.99 -43.99
C GLU A 409 46.52 -36.26 -42.73
N SER A 410 47.80 -36.47 -42.47
CA SER A 410 48.63 -35.91 -41.42
C SER A 410 48.81 -34.40 -41.58
N GLY A 411 48.39 -33.62 -40.58
CA GLY A 411 48.60 -32.17 -40.54
C GLY A 411 48.70 -31.64 -39.12
N SER A 412 49.94 -31.60 -38.60
CA SER A 412 50.32 -31.01 -37.32
C SER A 412 50.02 -29.51 -37.29
N GLY A 413 48.95 -29.10 -36.60
CA GLY A 413 48.58 -27.70 -36.39
C GLY A 413 48.09 -27.45 -34.96
N SER A 414 48.99 -27.02 -34.09
CA SER A 414 48.70 -26.60 -32.71
C SER A 414 47.92 -25.28 -32.74
N GLY A 415 46.59 -25.36 -32.76
CA GLY A 415 45.66 -24.23 -32.77
C GLY A 415 44.88 -24.15 -31.47
N ASN A 416 45.22 -23.16 -30.65
CA ASN A 416 44.60 -22.83 -29.37
C ASN A 416 43.15 -22.30 -29.59
N TYR A 417 42.17 -23.18 -29.76
CA TYR A 417 40.76 -22.77 -29.85
C TYR A 417 40.19 -22.52 -28.45
N ARG A 418 40.29 -21.25 -28.04
CA ARG A 418 39.56 -20.69 -26.91
C ARG A 418 38.11 -20.47 -27.34
N GLU A 419 37.28 -21.48 -27.12
CA GLU A 419 35.83 -21.45 -27.32
C GLU A 419 35.21 -20.35 -26.45
N LYS A 420 34.90 -19.20 -27.07
CA LYS A 420 34.05 -18.17 -26.48
C LYS A 420 32.62 -18.69 -26.54
N SER A 421 32.09 -19.17 -25.42
CA SER A 421 30.64 -19.23 -25.20
C SER A 421 30.06 -17.82 -25.34
N GLU A 422 29.50 -17.50 -26.51
CA GLU A 422 28.55 -16.41 -26.67
C GLU A 422 27.32 -16.75 -25.82
N ALA A 423 27.19 -16.08 -24.69
CA ALA A 423 25.94 -16.04 -23.95
C ALA A 423 24.89 -15.40 -24.85
N VAL A 424 23.99 -16.24 -25.40
CA VAL A 424 22.77 -15.78 -26.08
C VAL A 424 21.96 -14.97 -25.08
N ASN A 425 22.08 -13.65 -25.20
CA ASN A 425 21.38 -12.68 -24.38
C ASN A 425 19.93 -12.65 -24.88
N ILE A 426 19.06 -13.49 -24.30
CA ILE A 426 17.61 -13.38 -24.50
C ILE A 426 17.16 -12.14 -23.72
N GLY A 427 17.34 -10.98 -24.34
CA GLY A 427 16.69 -9.75 -23.92
C GLY A 427 15.18 -9.94 -24.05
N ILE A 428 14.52 -10.18 -22.92
CA ILE A 428 13.09 -9.97 -22.81
C ILE A 428 12.92 -8.46 -22.94
N ALA A 429 12.50 -8.02 -24.11
CA ALA A 429 11.97 -6.68 -24.32
C ALA A 429 10.72 -6.57 -23.43
N ILE A 430 10.90 -6.08 -22.21
CA ILE A 430 9.87 -5.25 -21.59
C ILE A 430 9.73 -4.11 -22.59
N ALA A 431 8.54 -3.94 -23.16
CA ALA A 431 8.22 -2.77 -23.94
C ALA A 431 8.40 -1.56 -23.02
N GLU A 432 9.62 -1.03 -23.01
CA GLU A 432 9.92 0.32 -22.63
C GLU A 432 9.17 1.14 -23.66
N SER A 433 7.98 1.60 -23.28
CA SER A 433 7.24 2.58 -24.04
C SER A 433 8.17 3.76 -24.19
N ASP A 434 8.76 3.92 -25.37
CA ASP A 434 9.51 5.10 -25.79
C ASP A 434 8.69 6.34 -25.45
N SER A 435 8.98 6.95 -24.30
CA SER A 435 8.66 8.33 -24.04
C SER A 435 9.66 9.18 -24.84
N ASN A 436 9.56 9.11 -26.16
CA ASN A 436 10.13 10.12 -27.04
C ASN A 436 9.36 11.42 -26.77
N SER A 437 10.04 12.33 -26.08
CA SER A 437 10.01 13.77 -26.34
C SER A 437 8.64 14.30 -26.80
N MET A 438 7.74 14.52 -25.84
CA MET A 438 6.66 15.45 -26.07
C MET A 438 7.30 16.85 -26.12
N PRO A 439 7.21 17.59 -27.23
CA PRO A 439 7.71 18.95 -27.28
C PRO A 439 6.86 19.77 -26.31
N LEU A 440 7.54 20.56 -25.48
CA LEU A 440 6.95 21.72 -24.81
C LEU A 440 6.21 22.52 -25.89
N ALA A 441 4.88 22.42 -25.89
CA ALA A 441 4.06 23.39 -26.59
C ALA A 441 4.21 24.70 -25.82
N GLU A 442 5.04 25.59 -26.38
CA GLU A 442 5.07 27.00 -26.04
C GLU A 442 3.64 27.53 -25.99
N ILE A 443 3.28 28.09 -24.84
CA ILE A 443 2.07 28.89 -24.67
C ILE A 443 2.32 30.19 -25.44
N PRO A 444 1.59 30.49 -26.52
CA PRO A 444 1.65 31.82 -27.10
C PRO A 444 0.84 32.75 -26.20
N LEU A 445 1.56 33.58 -25.44
CA LEU A 445 1.04 34.83 -24.89
C LEU A 445 0.73 35.76 -26.09
N HIS A 446 -0.45 35.60 -26.70
CA HIS A 446 -0.97 36.61 -27.61
C HIS A 446 -1.87 37.58 -26.84
N ASN A 447 -1.23 38.68 -26.49
CA ASN A 447 -1.83 39.93 -26.09
C ASN A 447 -2.39 40.58 -27.36
N ASP A 448 -3.71 40.69 -27.51
CA ASP A 448 -4.33 41.58 -28.49
C ASP A 448 -5.44 42.37 -27.83
N ASN A 449 -5.03 43.56 -27.38
CA ASN A 449 -5.90 44.71 -27.25
C ASN A 449 -6.33 45.14 -28.66
N ASN A 450 -7.64 45.08 -28.96
CA ASN A 450 -8.27 46.23 -29.62
C ASN A 450 -9.81 46.21 -29.50
N PRO A 451 -10.45 47.38 -29.37
CA PRO A 451 -11.88 47.53 -29.16
C PRO A 451 -12.61 47.77 -30.48
N GLY A 452 -13.89 47.41 -30.54
CA GLY A 452 -14.71 47.82 -31.70
C GLY A 452 -16.09 47.21 -31.78
N GLY A 453 -17.09 47.95 -31.26
CA GLY A 453 -18.22 48.35 -32.09
C GLY A 453 -19.48 47.47 -32.11
N GLY A 454 -20.55 48.01 -31.52
CA GLY A 454 -21.95 47.87 -31.96
C GLY A 454 -22.68 46.62 -31.47
N GLY A 455 -23.89 46.66 -30.92
CA GLY A 455 -24.90 47.70 -30.76
C GLY A 455 -26.25 47.01 -30.43
N GLY A 456 -27.14 47.70 -29.69
CA GLY A 456 -28.53 47.26 -29.45
C GLY A 456 -28.84 46.99 -27.97
N SER A 457 -29.14 48.00 -27.13
CA SER A 457 -30.45 48.68 -26.95
C SER A 457 -31.32 48.06 -25.86
N GLY A 458 -31.54 48.78 -24.74
CA GLY A 458 -32.70 48.56 -23.86
C GLY A 458 -32.57 48.93 -22.37
N ALA A 459 -32.74 50.23 -22.06
CA ALA A 459 -33.30 50.87 -20.83
C ALA A 459 -32.78 50.47 -19.42
N SER A 460 -32.04 51.34 -18.72
CA SER A 460 -32.48 52.39 -17.75
C SER A 460 -32.82 51.83 -16.35
N THR A 461 -32.20 52.21 -15.22
CA THR A 461 -32.10 53.58 -14.65
C THR A 461 -31.04 53.67 -13.51
N ARG A 462 -30.53 54.90 -13.34
CA ARG A 462 -29.45 55.50 -12.51
C ARG A 462 -29.50 55.41 -10.97
N HIS A 463 -28.31 55.51 -10.35
CA HIS A 463 -27.76 56.61 -9.50
C HIS A 463 -26.74 56.04 -8.46
N ASN A 464 -25.68 56.68 -7.94
CA ASN A 464 -24.75 57.77 -8.30
C ASN A 464 -23.63 57.80 -7.19
N ILE A 465 -22.33 57.75 -7.57
CA ILE A 465 -21.23 58.72 -7.23
C ILE A 465 -20.72 58.83 -5.74
N PRO A 466 -19.41 59.10 -5.41
CA PRO A 466 -18.11 58.63 -5.92
C PRO A 466 -16.91 58.59 -4.88
N ILE A 467 -15.81 57.93 -5.27
CA ILE A 467 -14.37 58.32 -5.26
C ILE A 467 -13.78 59.24 -4.15
N ALA A 468 -12.69 58.77 -3.51
CA ALA A 468 -11.44 59.52 -3.33
C ALA A 468 -10.22 58.60 -3.11
N THR A 469 -9.26 58.71 -4.02
CA THR A 469 -7.93 58.08 -4.07
C THR A 469 -6.87 58.88 -3.29
N SER A 470 -5.84 58.22 -2.74
CA SER A 470 -4.44 58.53 -3.09
C SER A 470 -3.42 57.63 -2.39
N SER A 471 -2.40 57.33 -3.17
CA SER A 471 -1.20 56.52 -2.97
C SER A 471 -0.13 57.20 -2.10
N SER A 472 0.75 56.43 -1.45
CA SER A 472 2.19 56.48 -1.74
C SER A 472 3.00 55.43 -0.97
N SER A 473 4.05 55.01 -1.65
CA SER A 473 4.97 53.91 -1.39
C SER A 473 6.11 54.34 -0.45
N SER A 474 6.64 53.41 0.37
CA SER A 474 7.98 52.83 0.17
C SER A 474 8.73 52.40 1.45
N ARG A 475 9.37 51.23 1.32
CA ARG A 475 10.75 50.90 1.76
C ARG A 475 11.05 50.46 3.21
N ILE A 476 11.14 49.13 3.36
CA ILE A 476 12.27 48.32 3.88
C ILE A 476 13.17 48.96 4.96
N HIS A 477 13.22 48.38 6.17
CA HIS A 477 14.49 47.95 6.79
C HIS A 477 14.32 46.92 7.92
N ARG A 478 15.29 45.99 7.92
CA ARG A 478 15.51 44.83 8.80
C ARG A 478 16.30 45.27 10.05
N SER A 479 16.02 44.68 11.22
CA SER A 479 17.01 44.02 12.11
C SER A 479 16.59 43.99 13.58
N ALA A 480 17.01 42.90 14.22
CA ALA A 480 16.72 42.43 15.56
C ALA A 480 17.23 43.31 16.70
N HIS A 481 16.59 43.21 17.87
CA HIS A 481 17.31 43.08 19.13
C HIS A 481 16.46 42.39 20.21
N ILE A 482 17.14 41.47 20.91
CA ILE A 482 16.77 40.79 22.14
C ILE A 482 16.83 41.82 23.28
N ASP A 483 15.91 41.75 24.25
CA ASP A 483 16.26 41.84 25.68
C ASP A 483 15.14 41.44 26.63
N ALA A 484 15.57 40.79 27.70
CA ALA A 484 14.78 40.20 28.78
C ALA A 484 14.89 41.05 30.06
N SER A 485 13.80 41.19 30.80
CA SER A 485 13.72 41.61 32.23
C SER A 485 12.23 41.53 32.63
N ARG A 486 11.75 40.68 33.55
CA ARG A 486 11.98 40.45 35.00
C ARG A 486 11.34 41.53 35.90
N GLY A 487 10.45 41.06 36.80
CA GLY A 487 9.84 41.78 37.94
C GLY A 487 8.46 42.34 37.61
N GLU A 488 7.40 42.23 38.40
CA GLU A 488 7.21 41.96 39.82
C GLU A 488 5.77 41.48 40.08
N ALA A 489 5.60 40.76 41.19
CA ALA A 489 4.32 40.27 41.69
C ALA A 489 3.63 41.31 42.57
N THR A 490 2.29 41.40 42.50
CA THR A 490 1.49 41.97 43.58
C THR A 490 0.21 41.16 43.78
N ILE A 491 0.14 40.57 44.97
CA ILE A 491 -1.01 39.89 45.58
C ILE A 491 -1.94 40.95 46.17
N THR A 492 -3.26 40.77 46.08
CA THR A 492 -4.22 41.45 46.95
C THR A 492 -5.40 40.53 47.26
N THR A 493 -5.48 40.15 48.54
CA THR A 493 -6.58 39.42 49.19
C THR A 493 -7.31 40.37 50.15
N ALA A 494 -8.65 40.31 50.15
CA ALA A 494 -9.57 40.73 51.22
C ALA A 494 -10.71 39.69 51.20
N ALA A 495 -10.94 38.85 52.22
CA ALA A 495 -11.52 39.11 53.55
C ALA A 495 -12.91 39.77 53.45
N ALA A 496 -14.01 39.33 54.07
CA ALA A 496 -14.39 38.20 54.90
C ALA A 496 -15.95 38.24 54.95
N ASP A 497 -16.65 37.12 55.17
CA ASP A 497 -17.77 37.05 56.15
C ASP A 497 -18.58 35.74 56.11
N THR A 498 -18.64 35.14 57.32
CA THR A 498 -19.79 34.49 57.99
C THR A 498 -20.18 33.01 57.69
N GLN A 499 -19.87 32.21 58.72
CA GLN A 499 -20.22 30.83 59.13
C GLN A 499 -21.72 30.69 59.62
N PRO A 500 -22.22 29.56 60.21
CA PRO A 500 -21.86 28.13 60.13
C PRO A 500 -23.06 27.12 60.18
N SER A 501 -22.73 25.82 60.16
CA SER A 501 -23.35 24.69 60.90
C SER A 501 -24.56 23.93 60.32
N ALA A 502 -24.34 22.67 59.92
CA ALA A 502 -25.16 21.52 60.35
C ALA A 502 -24.44 20.17 60.13
N HIS A 503 -24.51 19.34 61.16
CA HIS A 503 -23.93 18.00 61.33
C HIS A 503 -24.49 16.91 60.40
N GLY A 504 -23.69 15.86 60.16
CA GLY A 504 -24.16 14.59 59.58
C GLY A 504 -23.05 13.54 59.48
N SER A 505 -22.86 12.77 60.56
CA SER A 505 -21.99 11.60 60.69
C SER A 505 -22.52 10.38 59.95
N HIS A 506 -21.66 9.56 59.31
CA HIS A 506 -21.56 8.11 59.56
C HIS A 506 -20.42 7.45 58.76
N SER A 507 -19.60 6.71 59.50
CA SER A 507 -18.56 5.77 59.08
C SER A 507 -19.13 4.49 58.45
N HIS A 508 -18.42 3.87 57.49
CA HIS A 508 -18.00 2.46 57.58
C HIS A 508 -17.11 2.07 56.38
N SER A 509 -15.98 1.45 56.71
CA SER A 509 -15.05 0.73 55.84
C SER A 509 -15.72 -0.42 55.09
N GLU A 510 -15.31 -0.69 53.85
CA GLU A 510 -14.82 -2.03 53.45
C GLU A 510 -14.18 -2.00 52.05
N ALA A 511 -13.06 -2.70 51.94
CA ALA A 511 -12.32 -2.94 50.71
C ALA A 511 -13.04 -3.99 49.86
N GLY A 512 -13.16 -3.74 48.55
CA GLY A 512 -13.72 -4.70 47.61
C GLY A 512 -13.19 -4.49 46.19
N THR A 513 -12.28 -5.35 45.76
CA THR A 513 -11.92 -5.55 44.35
C THR A 513 -13.05 -6.29 43.61
N PRO A 514 -13.45 -5.88 42.38
CA PRO A 514 -14.15 -6.77 41.45
C PRO A 514 -13.20 -7.14 40.29
N TYR A 515 -12.72 -8.39 40.22
CA TYR A 515 -13.30 -9.50 39.46
C TYR A 515 -13.63 -9.18 37.99
N LEU A 516 -12.76 -9.68 37.09
CA LEU A 516 -13.03 -9.99 35.69
C LEU A 516 -13.95 -11.23 35.59
N PRO A 517 -14.97 -11.24 34.72
CA PRO A 517 -15.57 -12.48 34.23
C PRO A 517 -14.98 -12.92 32.86
N PRO A 518 -15.03 -14.23 32.54
CA PRO A 518 -14.24 -14.84 31.47
C PRO A 518 -14.97 -14.92 30.11
N LEU A 519 -14.17 -15.16 29.06
CA LEU A 519 -14.59 -15.46 27.70
C LEU A 519 -15.61 -16.61 27.63
N GLY A 520 -16.76 -16.34 27.01
CA GLY A 520 -17.77 -17.31 26.59
C GLY A 520 -17.78 -17.50 25.07
N SER A 521 -17.85 -18.76 24.67
CA SER A 521 -17.69 -19.35 23.35
C SER A 521 -18.75 -19.03 22.30
N PHE A 522 -18.30 -19.02 21.04
CA PHE A 522 -19.05 -19.18 19.79
C PHE A 522 -20.14 -20.27 19.83
N SER A 523 -21.30 -19.98 19.24
CA SER A 523 -22.16 -20.95 18.54
C SER A 523 -23.06 -20.20 17.55
N SER A 524 -22.93 -20.51 16.26
CA SER A 524 -23.71 -19.98 15.14
C SER A 524 -24.99 -20.84 14.89
N PRO A 525 -25.78 -20.63 13.82
CA PRO A 525 -27.13 -20.05 13.89
C PRO A 525 -28.21 -21.02 13.35
N LEU A 526 -29.51 -20.67 13.36
CA LEU A 526 -30.53 -21.23 12.45
C LEU A 526 -31.90 -20.51 12.56
N ILE A 527 -32.50 -20.25 11.39
CA ILE A 527 -33.94 -20.28 11.03
C ILE A 527 -34.78 -18.98 11.08
N MET A 528 -35.26 -18.66 9.87
CA MET A 528 -36.33 -17.73 9.48
C MET A 528 -37.67 -17.97 10.20
N ASN A 529 -38.46 -16.90 10.38
CA ASN A 529 -39.83 -16.91 9.87
C ASN A 529 -40.38 -15.48 9.69
N THR A 530 -40.96 -15.28 8.51
CA THR A 530 -41.72 -14.14 8.02
C THR A 530 -43.16 -14.17 8.56
N SER A 531 -43.70 -13.02 8.96
CA SER A 531 -45.13 -12.75 8.84
C SER A 531 -45.40 -11.25 8.76
N THR A 532 -45.91 -10.88 7.59
CA THR A 532 -46.53 -9.64 7.16
C THR A 532 -47.65 -9.17 8.09
N ASN A 533 -47.76 -7.86 8.32
CA ASN A 533 -49.07 -7.22 8.35
C ASN A 533 -48.98 -5.75 7.91
N THR A 534 -49.66 -5.48 6.80
CA THR A 534 -49.97 -4.19 6.19
C THR A 534 -50.95 -3.40 7.05
N ASN A 535 -50.72 -2.09 7.21
CA ASN A 535 -51.82 -1.13 7.27
C ASN A 535 -51.37 0.25 6.75
N THR A 536 -51.91 0.59 5.59
CA THR A 536 -51.88 1.89 4.94
C THR A 536 -52.90 2.83 5.58
N ASN A 537 -52.55 4.10 5.80
CA ASN A 537 -53.50 5.20 5.75
C ASN A 537 -52.83 6.49 5.27
N ASN A 538 -53.49 7.10 4.29
CA ASN A 538 -53.16 8.35 3.60
C ASN A 538 -53.23 9.57 4.52
N SER A 539 -52.32 10.53 4.30
CA SER A 539 -52.66 11.96 4.37
C SER A 539 -51.63 12.80 3.61
N SER A 540 -52.15 13.48 2.59
CA SER A 540 -51.52 14.45 1.71
C SER A 540 -51.56 15.88 2.28
N SER A 541 -50.44 16.61 2.25
CA SER A 541 -50.35 18.09 2.14
C SER A 541 -48.87 18.47 1.98
N VAL A 542 -48.37 18.85 0.79
CA VAL A 542 -48.33 20.21 0.22
C VAL A 542 -47.66 21.24 1.14
N GLY A 543 -46.48 21.71 0.71
CA GLY A 543 -45.66 22.79 1.29
C GLY A 543 -44.18 22.40 1.14
N GLY A 544 -43.39 22.86 0.17
CA GLY A 544 -43.18 24.24 -0.24
C GLY A 544 -41.99 24.80 0.53
N GLY A 545 -40.76 24.60 0.04
CA GLY A 545 -39.57 25.13 0.73
C GLY A 545 -38.22 24.84 0.08
N GLY A 546 -37.71 25.81 -0.67
CA GLY A 546 -36.29 26.19 -0.72
C GLY A 546 -35.27 25.17 -1.22
N GLY A 547 -35.11 25.10 -2.54
CA GLY A 547 -33.93 24.50 -3.16
C GLY A 547 -32.67 25.31 -2.84
N TRP A 548 -31.70 24.68 -2.17
CA TRP A 548 -30.33 25.19 -2.10
C TRP A 548 -29.58 24.79 -3.37
N GLN A 549 -29.45 25.76 -4.27
CA GLN A 549 -28.46 25.72 -5.34
C GLN A 549 -27.07 25.80 -4.68
N SER A 550 -26.33 24.70 -4.75
CA SER A 550 -24.91 24.64 -4.41
C SER A 550 -24.10 25.60 -5.30
N PRO A 551 -23.31 26.53 -4.74
CA PRO A 551 -22.33 27.29 -5.50
C PRO A 551 -20.99 26.52 -5.49
N PHE A 552 -20.94 25.40 -6.20
CA PHE A 552 -19.66 24.76 -6.57
C PHE A 552 -19.74 24.25 -8.00
N GLY A 553 -19.79 25.20 -8.93
CA GLY A 553 -19.28 24.98 -10.27
C GLY A 553 -17.75 24.97 -10.23
N GLY A 554 -17.14 23.97 -10.86
CA GLY A 554 -15.78 24.08 -11.38
C GLY A 554 -14.63 23.64 -10.45
N ALA A 555 -14.44 22.33 -10.32
CA ALA A 555 -13.09 21.76 -10.24
C ALA A 555 -13.02 20.57 -11.21
N GLY A 556 -12.85 20.88 -12.49
CA GLY A 556 -12.73 19.91 -13.56
C GLY A 556 -11.36 19.25 -13.56
N TRP A 557 -11.28 18.03 -13.03
CA TRP A 557 -10.29 17.02 -13.38
C TRP A 557 -11.05 15.68 -13.38
N TRP A 558 -11.02 14.96 -14.50
CA TRP A 558 -11.89 13.82 -14.88
C TRP A 558 -13.26 14.19 -15.51
N GLN A 559 -13.24 14.83 -16.69
CA GLN A 559 -14.36 14.74 -17.64
C GLN A 559 -13.99 13.73 -18.73
N SER A 560 -14.57 12.53 -18.65
CA SER A 560 -14.67 11.63 -19.82
C SER A 560 -15.93 12.00 -20.63
N PRO A 561 -15.94 11.77 -21.96
CA PRO A 561 -16.97 12.30 -22.84
C PRO A 561 -18.34 11.68 -22.58
N ARG A 562 -19.38 12.54 -22.56
CA ARG A 562 -20.79 12.14 -22.73
C ARG A 562 -20.93 11.32 -24.00
N LEU A 563 -21.36 10.06 -23.87
CA LEU A 563 -22.05 9.35 -24.94
C LEU A 563 -23.54 9.31 -24.60
N THR A 564 -24.30 10.00 -25.44
CA THR A 564 -25.75 9.96 -25.53
C THR A 564 -26.20 8.55 -25.89
N ALA A 565 -27.13 8.02 -25.10
CA ALA A 565 -27.84 6.78 -25.36
C ALA A 565 -28.93 7.00 -26.41
N GLU A 566 -28.89 6.26 -27.50
CA GLU A 566 -30.07 5.86 -28.27
C GLU A 566 -29.73 4.67 -29.17
N ARG A 567 -30.74 3.81 -29.38
CA ARG A 567 -30.78 2.60 -30.22
C ARG A 567 -30.40 1.26 -29.56
N THR A 568 -31.45 0.66 -29.00
CA THR A 568 -31.71 -0.78 -28.86
C THR A 568 -31.67 -1.49 -30.21
N GLU A 569 -30.77 -2.48 -30.37
CA GLU A 569 -30.89 -3.54 -31.39
C GLU A 569 -30.51 -4.90 -30.78
N ASP A 570 -31.40 -5.87 -30.99
CA ASP A 570 -31.34 -7.25 -30.54
C ASP A 570 -30.09 -7.99 -31.03
N TRP A 571 -29.37 -8.65 -30.11
CA TRP A 571 -28.36 -9.66 -30.45
C TRP A 571 -28.64 -10.97 -29.70
N SER A 572 -29.57 -11.74 -30.24
CA SER A 572 -29.63 -13.19 -30.04
C SER A 572 -28.63 -13.86 -31.01
N GLY A 573 -27.41 -14.12 -30.53
CA GLY A 573 -26.35 -14.77 -31.32
C GLY A 573 -25.65 -15.87 -30.53
N THR A 574 -26.16 -17.10 -30.62
CA THR A 574 -25.52 -18.32 -30.11
C THR A 574 -24.15 -18.55 -30.77
N PRO A 575 -23.08 -18.85 -30.00
CA PRO A 575 -21.81 -19.25 -30.58
C PRO A 575 -21.90 -20.69 -31.08
N SER A 576 -21.84 -20.85 -32.40
CA SER A 576 -21.71 -22.14 -33.08
C SER A 576 -20.37 -22.79 -32.73
N ALA A 577 -20.46 -24.01 -32.18
CA ALA A 577 -19.30 -24.83 -31.86
C ALA A 577 -18.55 -25.27 -33.13
N PRO A 578 -17.20 -25.32 -33.11
CA PRO A 578 -16.43 -25.77 -34.27
C PRO A 578 -16.71 -27.25 -34.55
N SER A 579 -17.00 -27.54 -35.82
CA SER A 579 -17.38 -28.85 -36.32
C SER A 579 -16.31 -29.92 -36.04
N ARG A 580 -16.78 -31.12 -35.66
CA ARG A 580 -15.95 -32.33 -35.41
C ARG A 580 -15.04 -32.70 -36.59
N GLN A 581 -15.31 -32.22 -37.79
CA GLN A 581 -14.54 -32.50 -39.01
C GLN A 581 -13.21 -31.73 -39.05
N GLN A 582 -13.18 -30.50 -38.53
CA GLN A 582 -11.97 -29.67 -38.50
C GLN A 582 -10.94 -30.17 -37.46
N ARG A 583 -11.42 -30.71 -36.33
CA ARG A 583 -10.55 -31.41 -35.34
C ARG A 583 -9.95 -32.71 -35.88
N ARG A 584 -10.64 -33.43 -36.77
CA ARG A 584 -10.12 -34.68 -37.36
C ARG A 584 -9.04 -34.42 -38.44
N GLN A 585 -9.14 -33.34 -39.22
CA GLN A 585 -8.07 -32.98 -40.17
C GLN A 585 -6.80 -32.48 -39.47
N GLN A 586 -6.95 -31.75 -38.35
CA GLN A 586 -5.78 -31.25 -37.59
C GLN A 586 -5.09 -32.35 -36.76
N GLN A 587 -5.80 -33.43 -36.37
CA GLN A 587 -5.20 -34.62 -35.77
C GLN A 587 -4.50 -35.54 -36.79
N ARG A 588 -4.99 -35.66 -38.02
CA ARG A 588 -4.31 -36.45 -39.07
C ARG A 588 -2.97 -35.86 -39.50
N ARG A 589 -2.84 -34.53 -39.55
CA ARG A 589 -1.55 -33.86 -39.85
C ARG A 589 -0.48 -34.03 -38.75
N ARG A 590 -0.84 -34.48 -37.55
CA ARG A 590 0.12 -34.73 -36.46
C ARG A 590 0.55 -36.20 -36.32
N GLN A 591 -0.01 -37.12 -37.12
CA GLN A 591 0.31 -38.55 -37.06
C GLN A 591 1.10 -39.07 -38.27
N GLN A 592 1.53 -38.21 -39.19
CA GLN A 592 2.35 -38.59 -40.36
C GLN A 592 3.72 -37.92 -40.26
N GLY A 593 4.62 -38.51 -39.48
CA GLY A 593 5.98 -38.03 -39.32
C GLY A 593 6.86 -39.08 -38.65
N LEU A 594 7.22 -40.12 -39.39
CA LEU A 594 8.32 -41.04 -39.09
C LEU A 594 9.07 -41.38 -40.40
N PRO A 595 10.41 -41.50 -40.35
CA PRO A 595 11.28 -41.55 -41.52
C PRO A 595 11.49 -42.98 -42.02
N GLY A 596 11.82 -43.14 -43.30
CA GLY A 596 12.20 -44.41 -43.90
C GLY A 596 12.93 -44.17 -45.22
N ASP A 597 14.12 -44.73 -45.30
CA ASP A 597 15.16 -44.57 -46.32
C ASP A 597 14.80 -45.12 -47.71
N ASP A 598 15.56 -44.58 -48.68
CA ASP A 598 16.08 -45.21 -49.88
C ASP A 598 15.21 -45.52 -51.12
N LEU A 599 15.91 -45.32 -52.25
CA LEU A 599 15.65 -45.69 -53.65
C LEU A 599 14.76 -44.79 -54.53
N SER A 600 15.48 -43.95 -55.28
CA SER A 600 15.57 -43.98 -56.75
C SER A 600 14.32 -43.73 -57.61
N ASP A 601 14.46 -42.62 -58.34
CA ASP A 601 14.25 -42.49 -59.78
C ASP A 601 12.89 -42.07 -60.36
N LEU A 602 13.01 -41.06 -61.23
CA LEU A 602 12.15 -40.66 -62.33
C LEU A 602 10.80 -39.98 -62.02
N GLY A 603 10.80 -38.66 -62.24
CA GLY A 603 10.09 -38.16 -63.42
C GLY A 603 8.87 -37.26 -63.21
N LEU A 604 9.10 -35.98 -63.49
CA LEU A 604 8.24 -35.08 -64.28
C LEU A 604 6.99 -34.44 -63.62
N SER A 605 7.18 -33.15 -63.34
CA SER A 605 6.48 -32.02 -63.98
C SER A 605 5.25 -31.37 -63.34
N SER A 606 5.37 -30.03 -63.25
CA SER A 606 4.33 -28.98 -63.24
C SER A 606 3.44 -28.91 -61.99
N GLU A 607 3.16 -27.76 -61.36
CA GLU A 607 3.14 -26.38 -61.84
C GLU A 607 2.98 -25.41 -60.65
N ALA A 608 3.69 -24.27 -60.70
CA ALA A 608 3.30 -22.91 -60.30
C ALA A 608 2.57 -22.62 -58.96
N ASN A 609 3.23 -21.88 -58.06
CA ASN A 609 3.00 -20.42 -57.82
C ASN A 609 3.26 -19.92 -56.38
N ALA A 610 3.87 -18.73 -56.32
CA ALA A 610 3.87 -17.70 -55.28
C ALA A 610 4.80 -17.83 -54.06
N ALA A 611 5.98 -17.20 -54.19
CA ALA A 611 6.93 -16.87 -53.10
C ALA A 611 6.59 -15.52 -52.42
N PRO A 612 6.88 -15.34 -51.12
CA PRO A 612 6.98 -14.03 -50.49
C PRO A 612 8.43 -13.47 -50.54
N PRO A 613 8.62 -12.14 -50.41
CA PRO A 613 9.90 -11.46 -50.69
C PRO A 613 10.97 -11.65 -49.59
N PRO A 614 12.26 -11.44 -49.91
CA PRO A 614 13.36 -11.63 -48.97
C PRO A 614 13.59 -10.38 -48.10
N VAL A 615 13.86 -10.62 -46.81
CA VAL A 615 14.30 -9.58 -45.86
C VAL A 615 15.82 -9.38 -46.00
N PRO A 616 16.32 -8.12 -46.08
CA PRO A 616 17.75 -7.88 -46.27
C PRO A 616 18.54 -8.03 -44.96
N ARG A 617 19.64 -8.78 -45.04
CA ARG A 617 20.71 -8.84 -44.04
C ARG A 617 21.42 -7.47 -43.95
N LYS A 618 21.56 -6.93 -42.73
CA LYS A 618 22.53 -5.87 -42.44
C LYS A 618 23.74 -6.46 -41.71
N SER A 619 24.89 -6.37 -42.36
CA SER A 619 26.23 -6.55 -41.79
C SER A 619 26.67 -5.29 -41.03
N PRO A 620 27.53 -5.38 -40.00
CA PRO A 620 28.00 -4.22 -39.26
C PRO A 620 29.25 -3.63 -39.91
N SER A 621 29.21 -2.34 -40.23
CA SER A 621 30.37 -1.57 -40.72
C SER A 621 30.80 -0.54 -39.68
N ARG A 622 32.11 -0.53 -39.45
CA ARG A 622 32.94 0.38 -38.66
C ARG A 622 32.86 1.84 -39.11
N GLU A 623 33.38 2.69 -38.20
CA GLU A 623 33.93 4.04 -38.39
C GLU A 623 32.96 5.20 -38.60
N PHE A 624 32.92 6.13 -37.64
CA PHE A 624 33.55 7.45 -37.81
C PHE A 624 33.76 8.16 -36.47
N ALA A 625 34.83 8.94 -36.44
CA ALA A 625 35.44 9.57 -35.28
C ALA A 625 34.91 10.99 -34.98
N SER A 626 35.36 11.48 -33.81
CA SER A 626 35.75 12.89 -33.53
C SER A 626 34.72 13.81 -32.85
N GLN A 627 34.95 14.06 -31.55
CA GLN A 627 35.23 15.37 -30.90
C GLN A 627 34.88 15.27 -29.40
N ARG A 628 35.86 15.18 -28.47
CA ARG A 628 36.67 16.24 -27.81
C ARG A 628 36.02 16.74 -26.50
N GLY A 629 36.74 16.65 -25.38
CA GLY A 629 36.35 17.31 -24.12
C GLY A 629 36.81 16.68 -22.78
N ASP A 630 38.12 16.53 -22.62
CA ASP A 630 38.96 16.78 -21.42
C ASP A 630 38.62 16.35 -19.96
N SER A 631 39.65 15.69 -19.39
CA SER A 631 40.23 15.85 -18.03
C SER A 631 39.58 15.16 -16.81
N TYR A 632 40.26 14.12 -16.27
CA TYR A 632 41.02 14.17 -14.99
C TYR A 632 41.81 12.85 -14.69
N SER A 633 43.16 12.99 -14.71
CA SER A 633 44.30 12.39 -13.95
C SER A 633 44.11 11.09 -13.11
N GLU A 634 44.84 10.01 -13.46
CA GLU A 634 46.05 9.38 -12.82
C GLU A 634 45.80 8.54 -11.55
N GLY A 635 46.42 7.38 -11.30
CA GLY A 635 47.49 6.66 -12.00
C GLY A 635 47.66 5.22 -11.46
N TYR A 636 48.22 4.35 -12.29
CA TYR A 636 48.61 2.97 -11.96
C TYR A 636 50.09 2.79 -12.30
N GLY A 637 50.90 2.41 -11.30
CA GLY A 637 52.30 2.05 -11.45
C GLY A 637 52.47 0.53 -11.57
N ARG A 638 53.21 0.12 -12.59
CA ARG A 638 53.56 -1.24 -13.04
C ARG A 638 54.93 -1.64 -12.48
N ALA A 639 55.12 -2.90 -12.11
CA ALA A 639 56.44 -3.56 -12.15
C ALA A 639 56.30 -5.09 -12.09
N ASP A 640 56.54 -5.74 -13.23
CA ASP A 640 57.01 -7.13 -13.33
C ASP A 640 58.54 -7.10 -13.42
N ALA A 641 59.24 -8.03 -12.76
CA ALA A 641 60.37 -8.82 -13.31
C ALA A 641 61.28 -9.48 -12.23
N VAL A 642 61.36 -10.81 -12.31
CA VAL A 642 62.59 -11.66 -12.35
C VAL A 642 63.54 -11.73 -11.13
N ARG A 643 63.61 -12.93 -10.49
CA ARG A 643 64.81 -13.76 -10.13
C ARG A 643 64.35 -14.89 -9.18
N ARG A 644 64.29 -16.16 -9.59
CA ARG A 644 65.34 -17.21 -9.71
C ARG A 644 65.97 -17.64 -8.36
N ALA A 645 65.52 -18.82 -7.92
CA ALA A 645 66.17 -19.96 -7.23
C ALA A 645 67.39 -19.75 -6.31
N GLU A 646 67.30 -20.33 -5.10
CA GLU A 646 68.18 -21.34 -4.45
C GLU A 646 68.16 -21.19 -2.92
N GLY A 647 68.19 -22.31 -2.18
CA GLY A 647 68.56 -22.30 -0.75
C GLY A 647 67.73 -23.20 0.16
N TYR A 648 68.22 -24.43 0.34
CA TYR A 648 67.77 -25.47 1.27
C TYR A 648 68.40 -25.25 2.68
N GLY A 649 67.72 -25.74 3.74
CA GLY A 649 68.24 -25.91 5.11
C GLY A 649 67.79 -24.82 6.09
N GLY A 650 67.37 -25.06 7.33
CA GLY A 650 67.32 -26.24 8.20
C GLY A 650 67.03 -25.75 9.63
N ASN A 651 66.59 -26.68 10.50
CA ASN A 651 66.34 -26.56 11.96
C ASN A 651 65.05 -25.80 12.34
N GLY A 652 64.11 -26.35 13.09
CA GLY A 652 64.22 -27.33 14.18
C GLY A 652 63.82 -26.62 15.47
N THR A 653 62.59 -26.82 15.94
CA THR A 653 62.20 -26.58 17.35
C THR A 653 60.89 -27.32 17.64
N GLU A 654 61.08 -28.39 18.39
CA GLU A 654 60.13 -29.27 19.03
C GLU A 654 59.62 -28.58 20.32
N ILE A 655 58.30 -28.54 20.55
CA ILE A 655 57.73 -28.25 21.88
C ILE A 655 56.64 -29.28 22.17
N GLU A 656 56.81 -29.87 23.34
CA GLU A 656 56.14 -31.00 23.98
C GLU A 656 54.62 -30.89 24.19
N LEU A 657 54.08 -32.10 24.36
CA LEU A 657 52.76 -32.53 24.80
C LEU A 657 52.28 -31.89 26.12
N GLY A 658 50.97 -31.62 26.18
CA GLY A 658 50.22 -31.40 27.41
C GLY A 658 48.84 -32.06 27.33
N LEU A 659 48.69 -33.16 28.07
CA LEU A 659 47.48 -33.96 28.28
C LEU A 659 46.40 -33.23 29.09
N GLY A 660 45.13 -33.58 28.83
CA GLY A 660 43.95 -33.36 29.69
C GLY A 660 42.85 -32.59 28.97
N GLY A 661 41.58 -33.00 28.92
CA GLY A 661 40.84 -34.08 29.55
C GLY A 661 39.35 -33.73 29.52
N ARG A 662 38.51 -34.77 29.55
CA ARG A 662 37.07 -34.83 29.83
C ARG A 662 36.04 -34.52 28.73
N VAL A 663 35.40 -35.64 28.37
CA VAL A 663 34.02 -35.83 27.90
C VAL A 663 33.02 -35.43 28.98
N GLN A 664 31.93 -34.77 28.57
CA GLN A 664 30.56 -35.02 29.02
C GLN A 664 29.63 -34.95 27.81
#